data_AF-A0A842UNL6-F1
#
_entry.id   AF-A0A842UNL6-F1
#
_cell.length_a   1.000
_cell.length_b   1.000
_cell.length_c   1.000
_cell.angle_alpha   90.00
_cell.angle_beta   90.00
_cell.angle_gamma   90.00
#
_symmetry.space_group_name_H-M   'P 1'
#
loop_
_entity.id
_entity.type
_entity.pdbx_description
1 polymer ?
#
loop_
_entity_poly.entity_id
_entity_poly.type
_entity_poly.pdbx_seq_one_letter_code
_entity_poly.pdbx_strand_id
1 'polypeptide(L)'
;MSFIPLISAGFSDFIKNIFIGDIDESSIQSTVTGKATYNPEAISLGEIHLGESLNKKIKIIDGNDLPNILAQGTFTDNQENSCTYDSTIKISSNSKLEFSDSDKDLEDPEILVQLSSEPQIPVYTWVIDFLEPVDFTEAKGKELIIFGNSYIVDESTDSNVLFLINSESDIIELEEGNEISINSNQVSGTLVTLESSFGFTDVTKIEIAVAAEDNNDYILENNHYTDPIFGTISIDFIDLKNKPSLENGKDVWSGIRKGLSITKEGNRELGLEFEIPGADLKVIPFIYQEELADDDNYKIHIVEGENLDDDEYFILNSGNYQHYMVMTKVMLSESSGSDVHFKDVIIGNSYNDMVDNNNDINETPGTTTAFTLDNQDYTVESVDSDTVKIYSSDYCKTGEGCYIDVYPIIELIDGKHKFAFIDDVTIKDVKSGTTLNLPTGTLTITETTSSQKIGSVYYDISLSSSGESTYDVMIGVSSDLKSSSKEENPGILFLEDEESDGDENAILLPVTDDGTYSSCKTPSFSGEYDTGFFESTDSTGYLTSFGSYILEDASDSNQILTSITYAEEQIYAEIYISEGVGDRECKESWTCTSWSDCIDDKKTRTCSDVNNCGTTKNKPATMQRCGNCTSNWFCTNWSSCINNEQKRACTDINTCGFSENKPIEIRNCTSEDIQISDNVSIVYIKDKEVSVERNTNGVNIISVQGRNIKTYLEIIEESDKVYIITSEGNKEIKILPCEAIFKAKK
;
A
#
# COMPACT_ATOMS: atom_id res chain seq x y z
N MET A 1 87.73 12.90 -24.37
CA MET A 1 86.83 13.01 -25.53
C MET A 1 85.58 12.20 -25.20
N SER A 2 84.43 12.86 -25.35
CA SER A 2 83.04 12.37 -25.21
C SER A 2 82.51 11.98 -23.82
N PHE A 3 81.34 12.55 -23.56
CA PHE A 3 80.60 12.70 -22.32
C PHE A 3 79.65 11.53 -22.02
N ILE A 4 79.44 11.31 -20.73
CA ILE A 4 78.38 10.58 -19.98
C ILE A 4 77.33 11.66 -19.54
N PRO A 5 76.05 11.42 -19.08
CA PRO A 5 75.43 10.21 -18.48
C PRO A 5 73.95 9.87 -18.83
N LEU A 6 73.53 8.76 -18.20
CA LEU A 6 72.20 8.28 -17.76
C LEU A 6 71.11 9.33 -17.39
N ILE A 7 69.82 8.96 -17.55
CA ILE A 7 68.81 8.67 -16.49
C ILE A 7 67.41 8.44 -17.14
N SER A 8 66.57 7.69 -16.41
CA SER A 8 65.19 7.26 -16.65
C SER A 8 64.10 8.34 -16.78
N ALA A 9 62.94 7.93 -17.32
CA ALA A 9 61.55 8.24 -16.91
C ALA A 9 60.63 8.81 -18.02
N GLY A 10 59.34 8.44 -17.95
CA GLY A 10 58.19 9.03 -18.67
C GLY A 10 57.84 8.31 -19.98
N PHE A 11 56.64 7.77 -20.22
CA PHE A 11 55.34 8.46 -20.44
C PHE A 11 55.40 9.53 -21.56
N SER A 12 54.36 9.58 -22.41
CA SER A 12 54.14 10.46 -23.59
C SER A 12 54.85 10.00 -24.88
N ASP A 13 54.29 10.05 -26.10
CA ASP A 13 52.98 10.43 -26.63
C ASP A 13 52.94 9.96 -28.10
N PHE A 14 51.77 9.60 -28.63
CA PHE A 14 51.50 9.91 -30.02
C PHE A 14 50.03 10.31 -30.23
N ILE A 15 49.86 11.64 -30.32
CA ILE A 15 48.88 12.43 -31.09
C ILE A 15 47.53 12.73 -30.43
N LYS A 16 47.46 13.99 -30.01
CA LYS A 16 46.28 14.84 -29.86
C LYS A 16 45.79 15.38 -31.22
N ASN A 17 44.46 15.49 -31.32
CA ASN A 17 43.64 16.57 -31.92
C ASN A 17 43.22 16.49 -33.41
N ILE A 18 41.92 16.20 -33.70
CA ILE A 18 40.82 17.18 -33.94
C ILE A 18 39.58 16.59 -34.72
N PHE A 19 38.35 17.02 -34.32
CA PHE A 19 36.95 16.84 -34.83
C PHE A 19 36.29 15.45 -34.62
N ILE A 20 35.28 15.27 -33.73
CA ILE A 20 33.84 15.68 -33.71
C ILE A 20 33.06 15.22 -34.96
N GLY A 21 32.06 14.35 -34.75
CA GLY A 21 31.01 14.01 -35.73
C GLY A 21 30.45 12.59 -35.58
N ASP A 22 29.35 12.49 -34.83
CA ASP A 22 28.20 11.57 -34.94
C ASP A 22 28.41 10.05 -35.10
N ILE A 23 28.04 9.29 -34.06
CA ILE A 23 27.67 7.88 -34.18
C ILE A 23 26.21 7.73 -33.77
N ASP A 24 25.45 7.23 -34.74
CA ASP A 24 24.03 6.96 -34.85
C ASP A 24 23.52 6.01 -33.76
N GLU A 25 22.76 6.53 -32.79
CA GLU A 25 21.89 5.76 -31.92
C GLU A 25 20.61 5.40 -32.68
N SER A 26 20.61 4.23 -33.32
CA SER A 26 19.38 3.58 -33.75
C SER A 26 19.48 2.05 -33.61
N SER A 27 18.43 1.48 -33.00
CA SER A 27 18.10 0.05 -32.86
C SER A 27 18.61 -0.72 -31.64
N ILE A 28 17.98 -0.46 -30.48
CA ILE A 28 17.62 -1.54 -29.54
C ILE A 28 16.10 -1.49 -29.39
N GLN A 29 15.39 -2.36 -30.12
CA GLN A 29 13.99 -2.65 -29.86
C GLN A 29 13.90 -3.53 -28.61
N SER A 30 13.53 -2.93 -27.48
CA SER A 30 12.93 -3.65 -26.36
C SER A 30 11.41 -3.69 -26.57
N THR A 31 10.84 -4.87 -26.42
CA THR A 31 9.40 -5.13 -26.43
C THR A 31 8.74 -4.43 -25.23
N VAL A 32 8.20 -3.23 -25.46
CA VAL A 32 7.38 -2.48 -24.50
C VAL A 32 5.92 -2.87 -24.72
N THR A 33 5.32 -3.52 -23.72
CA THR A 33 3.87 -3.57 -23.56
C THR A 33 3.40 -2.25 -22.96
N GLY A 34 2.79 -1.40 -23.79
CA GLY A 34 1.83 -0.36 -23.40
C GLY A 34 2.17 0.51 -22.18
N LYS A 35 3.17 1.39 -22.30
CA LYS A 35 3.36 2.52 -21.39
C LYS A 35 2.75 3.77 -22.06
N ALA A 36 1.99 4.57 -21.32
CA ALA A 36 1.52 5.88 -21.81
C ALA A 36 2.71 6.64 -22.43
N THR A 37 2.53 7.18 -23.62
CA THR A 37 3.63 7.76 -24.38
C THR A 37 4.01 9.09 -23.72
N TYR A 38 5.19 9.12 -23.09
CA TYR A 38 5.77 10.27 -22.39
C TYR A 38 5.70 11.55 -23.24
N ASN A 39 5.19 12.63 -22.64
CA ASN A 39 5.17 13.97 -23.25
C ASN A 39 6.60 14.54 -23.19
N PRO A 40 7.22 14.94 -24.32
CA PRO A 40 8.55 15.56 -24.31
C PRO A 40 8.63 16.89 -23.54
N GLU A 41 7.50 17.44 -23.07
CA GLU A 41 7.38 18.71 -22.34
C GLU A 41 6.89 18.51 -20.88
N ALA A 42 7.25 17.39 -20.24
CA ALA A 42 6.94 17.09 -18.84
C ALA A 42 8.16 17.29 -17.93
N ILE A 43 7.93 17.86 -16.74
CA ILE A 43 8.94 18.07 -15.71
C ILE A 43 8.72 17.07 -14.60
N SER A 44 9.77 16.32 -14.26
CA SER A 44 9.76 15.51 -13.04
C SER A 44 9.89 16.42 -11.82
N LEU A 45 9.02 16.23 -10.83
CA LEU A 45 9.14 16.83 -9.50
C LEU A 45 10.24 16.17 -8.65
N GLY A 46 11.00 15.22 -9.23
CA GLY A 46 11.99 14.40 -8.56
C GLY A 46 11.41 13.08 -8.04
N GLU A 47 12.27 12.30 -7.38
CA GLU A 47 11.87 11.14 -6.59
C GLU A 47 11.17 11.64 -5.33
N ILE A 48 9.88 11.30 -5.20
CA ILE A 48 9.04 11.63 -4.05
C ILE A 48 8.81 10.33 -3.28
N HIS A 49 9.30 10.26 -2.04
CA HIS A 49 9.13 9.10 -1.18
C HIS A 49 7.76 9.10 -0.48
N LEU A 50 7.34 7.95 0.05
CA LEU A 50 6.08 7.83 0.78
C LEU A 50 6.09 8.76 2.01
N GLY A 51 4.98 9.48 2.23
CA GLY A 51 4.86 10.53 3.24
C GLY A 51 5.41 11.89 2.81
N GLU A 52 6.15 12.00 1.70
CA GLU A 52 6.73 13.28 1.26
C GLU A 52 5.75 14.15 0.46
N SER A 53 5.79 15.46 0.74
CA SER A 53 5.09 16.48 -0.03
C SER A 53 5.60 16.58 -1.47
N LEU A 54 4.71 16.87 -2.42
CA LEU A 54 5.05 17.08 -3.83
C LEU A 54 6.10 18.19 -4.03
N ASN A 55 6.14 19.17 -3.12
CA ASN A 55 7.07 20.28 -3.18
C ASN A 55 8.45 20.01 -2.53
N LYS A 56 8.75 18.75 -2.18
CA LYS A 56 10.01 18.39 -1.49
C LYS A 56 11.24 18.82 -2.29
N LYS A 57 11.29 18.52 -3.60
CA LYS A 57 12.43 18.84 -4.47
C LYS A 57 12.20 20.10 -5.31
N ILE A 58 11.02 20.24 -5.94
CA ILE A 58 10.66 21.40 -6.76
C ILE A 58 9.49 22.16 -6.13
N LYS A 59 9.67 23.45 -5.88
CA LYS A 59 8.65 24.31 -5.23
C LYS A 59 8.02 25.34 -6.17
N ILE A 60 8.76 25.73 -7.19
CA ILE A 60 8.38 26.77 -8.15
C ILE A 60 8.75 26.26 -9.53
N ILE A 61 7.81 26.38 -10.46
CA ILE A 61 7.98 26.12 -11.88
C ILE A 61 7.83 27.46 -12.60
N ASP A 62 8.77 27.77 -13.49
CA ASP A 62 8.83 29.04 -14.22
C ASP A 62 8.87 28.89 -15.75
N GLY A 63 9.09 30.00 -16.46
CA GLY A 63 9.15 30.00 -17.93
C GLY A 63 10.36 29.31 -18.55
N ASN A 64 11.40 28.96 -17.79
CA ASN A 64 12.49 28.11 -18.28
C ASN A 64 12.10 26.63 -18.24
N ASP A 65 11.27 26.29 -17.25
CA ASP A 65 10.76 24.97 -16.98
C ASP A 65 9.67 24.60 -18.00
N LEU A 66 8.60 25.43 -18.08
CA LEU A 66 7.46 25.23 -18.98
C LEU A 66 7.29 26.44 -19.93
N PRO A 67 8.15 26.58 -20.96
CA PRO A 67 8.24 27.80 -21.75
C PRO A 67 7.01 28.10 -22.63
N ASN A 68 6.16 27.12 -22.95
CA ASN A 68 5.00 27.39 -23.79
C ASN A 68 3.84 28.02 -22.98
N ILE A 69 3.81 27.76 -21.67
CA ILE A 69 2.72 28.21 -20.79
C ILE A 69 3.14 29.30 -19.80
N LEU A 70 4.42 29.35 -19.39
CA LEU A 70 4.93 30.24 -18.34
C LEU A 70 5.98 31.25 -18.82
N ALA A 71 6.25 31.32 -20.14
CA ALA A 71 7.17 32.32 -20.66
C ALA A 71 6.77 33.75 -20.28
N GLN A 72 7.77 34.58 -20.01
CA GLN A 72 7.58 36.00 -19.73
C GLN A 72 6.77 36.67 -20.84
N GLY A 73 5.72 37.38 -20.46
CA GLY A 73 4.81 38.05 -21.37
C GLY A 73 4.88 39.56 -21.30
N THR A 74 4.20 40.22 -22.25
CA THR A 74 4.01 41.67 -22.26
C THR A 74 2.53 41.98 -22.42
N PHE A 75 2.02 42.92 -21.63
CA PHE A 75 0.64 43.40 -21.68
C PHE A 75 0.63 44.88 -22.09
N THR A 76 -0.30 45.30 -22.95
CA THR A 76 -0.43 46.69 -23.38
C THR A 76 -1.86 47.18 -23.21
N ASP A 77 -2.04 48.28 -22.47
CA ASP A 77 -3.34 48.87 -22.16
C ASP A 77 -3.92 49.73 -23.31
N ASN A 78 -5.09 50.36 -23.11
CA ASN A 78 -5.70 51.27 -24.10
C ASN A 78 -4.98 52.61 -24.26
N GLN A 79 -4.07 52.94 -23.35
CA GLN A 79 -3.24 54.14 -23.38
C GLN A 79 -1.88 53.89 -24.05
N GLU A 80 -1.64 52.67 -24.53
CA GLU A 80 -0.38 52.19 -25.13
C GLU A 80 0.78 52.14 -24.12
N ASN A 81 0.49 52.02 -22.82
CA ASN A 81 1.49 51.66 -21.82
C ASN A 81 1.71 50.15 -21.88
N SER A 82 2.97 49.72 -21.90
CA SER A 82 3.33 48.30 -21.93
C SER A 82 3.99 47.91 -20.61
N CYS A 83 3.52 46.81 -20.02
CA CYS A 83 4.10 46.19 -18.85
C CYS A 83 4.59 44.78 -19.21
N THR A 84 5.71 44.36 -18.61
CA THR A 84 6.19 42.97 -18.68
C THR A 84 5.71 42.24 -17.44
N TYR A 85 5.36 40.96 -17.58
CA TYR A 85 5.01 40.11 -16.45
C TYR A 85 5.68 38.75 -16.54
N ASP A 86 6.03 38.22 -15.37
CA ASP A 86 6.49 36.85 -15.18
C ASP A 86 5.31 35.97 -14.74
N SER A 87 5.36 34.68 -15.09
CA SER A 87 4.36 33.70 -14.67
C SER A 87 5.05 32.50 -14.04
N THR A 88 4.51 32.03 -12.92
CA THR A 88 5.03 30.85 -12.22
C THR A 88 3.90 30.00 -11.65
N ILE A 89 4.20 28.73 -11.37
CA ILE A 89 3.37 27.84 -10.55
C ILE A 89 4.14 27.58 -9.26
N LYS A 90 3.51 27.83 -8.11
CA LYS A 90 4.03 27.45 -6.79
C LYS A 90 3.36 26.17 -6.33
N ILE A 91 4.14 25.13 -6.06
CA ILE A 91 3.63 23.86 -5.52
C ILE A 91 3.60 23.95 -4.00
N SER A 92 2.44 23.69 -3.42
CA SER A 92 2.24 23.74 -1.96
C SER A 92 2.73 22.46 -1.27
N SER A 93 2.78 22.49 0.06
CA SER A 93 3.32 21.39 0.88
C SER A 93 2.31 20.31 1.27
N ASN A 94 1.01 20.52 1.04
CA ASN A 94 -0.02 19.66 1.67
C ASN A 94 -0.55 18.57 0.76
N SER A 95 -0.14 18.57 -0.52
CA SER A 95 -0.27 17.39 -1.36
C SER A 95 0.96 16.51 -1.18
N LYS A 96 0.77 15.22 -0.92
CA LYS A 96 1.85 14.25 -0.63
C LYS A 96 1.55 12.88 -1.23
N LEU A 97 2.60 12.07 -1.37
CA LEU A 97 2.46 10.65 -1.70
C LEU A 97 2.06 9.90 -0.42
N GLU A 98 0.94 9.20 -0.44
CA GLU A 98 0.37 8.54 0.74
C GLU A 98 -0.07 7.12 0.45
N PHE A 99 -0.19 6.32 1.51
CA PHE A 99 -0.97 5.09 1.51
C PHE A 99 -2.27 5.36 2.26
N SER A 100 -3.41 5.40 1.57
CA SER A 100 -4.67 5.91 2.12
C SER A 100 -5.88 5.35 1.37
N ASP A 101 -7.05 5.35 2.03
CA ASP A 101 -8.35 5.10 1.39
C ASP A 101 -9.03 6.39 0.89
N SER A 102 -8.35 7.54 1.03
CA SER A 102 -8.82 8.88 0.65
C SER A 102 -10.21 9.18 1.23
N ASP A 103 -10.30 9.21 2.56
CA ASP A 103 -11.54 9.45 3.30
C ASP A 103 -12.69 8.48 2.93
N LYS A 104 -12.33 7.24 2.56
CA LYS A 104 -13.21 6.14 2.09
C LYS A 104 -13.76 6.30 0.68
N ASP A 105 -13.11 7.10 -0.15
CA ASP A 105 -13.38 7.10 -1.59
C ASP A 105 -12.90 5.80 -2.27
N LEU A 106 -11.95 5.10 -1.65
CA LEU A 106 -11.50 3.76 -2.05
C LEU A 106 -12.05 2.67 -1.11
N GLU A 107 -12.32 1.48 -1.65
CA GLU A 107 -12.77 0.33 -0.85
C GLU A 107 -11.64 -0.21 0.04
N ASP A 108 -10.40 -0.19 -0.48
CA ASP A 108 -9.18 -0.60 0.20
C ASP A 108 -8.12 0.52 0.04
N PRO A 109 -7.18 0.69 0.99
CA PRO A 109 -6.13 1.68 0.87
C PRO A 109 -5.20 1.38 -0.31
N GLU A 110 -4.86 2.42 -1.06
CA GLU A 110 -3.89 2.37 -2.16
C GLU A 110 -2.78 3.41 -1.97
N ILE A 111 -1.67 3.22 -2.67
CA ILE A 111 -0.63 4.24 -2.75
C ILE A 111 -1.08 5.27 -3.79
N LEU A 112 -1.35 6.48 -3.33
CA LEU A 112 -1.94 7.56 -4.10
C LEU A 112 -1.20 8.88 -3.85
N VAL A 113 -1.37 9.84 -4.75
CA VAL A 113 -1.01 11.23 -4.47
C VAL A 113 -2.24 11.91 -3.87
N GLN A 114 -2.20 12.18 -2.57
CA GLN A 114 -3.24 12.96 -1.92
C GLN A 114 -3.05 14.43 -2.29
N LEU A 115 -4.08 15.04 -2.83
CA LEU A 115 -4.16 16.44 -3.19
C LEU A 115 -4.81 17.23 -2.04
N SER A 116 -4.44 18.49 -1.89
CA SER A 116 -5.09 19.31 -0.87
C SER A 116 -6.43 19.83 -1.41
N SER A 117 -7.48 19.68 -0.61
CA SER A 117 -8.80 20.28 -0.84
C SER A 117 -8.98 21.66 -0.16
N GLU A 118 -7.92 22.21 0.46
CA GLU A 118 -7.97 23.47 1.19
C GLU A 118 -7.34 24.65 0.40
N PRO A 119 -8.09 25.69 0.00
CA PRO A 119 -7.57 26.80 -0.81
C PRO A 119 -6.46 27.64 -0.15
N GLN A 120 -6.30 27.57 1.18
CA GLN A 120 -5.23 28.27 1.91
C GLN A 120 -3.88 27.57 1.81
N ILE A 121 -3.89 26.28 1.46
CA ILE A 121 -2.76 25.36 1.33
C ILE A 121 -3.02 24.49 0.08
N PRO A 122 -3.29 25.12 -1.08
CA PRO A 122 -3.87 24.48 -2.27
C PRO A 122 -2.96 23.39 -2.84
N VAL A 123 -3.33 22.68 -3.90
CA VAL A 123 -2.37 21.83 -4.63
C VAL A 123 -1.22 22.67 -5.19
N TYR A 124 -1.59 23.74 -5.88
CA TYR A 124 -0.65 24.73 -6.41
C TYR A 124 -1.28 26.14 -6.46
N THR A 125 -0.45 27.14 -6.72
CA THR A 125 -0.87 28.52 -6.95
C THR A 125 -0.28 29.02 -8.25
N TRP A 126 -1.13 29.45 -9.16
CA TRP A 126 -0.73 30.22 -10.33
C TRP A 126 -0.39 31.64 -9.90
N VAL A 127 0.72 32.19 -10.38
CA VAL A 127 1.18 33.53 -10.04
C VAL A 127 1.53 34.30 -11.30
N ILE A 128 0.98 35.51 -11.43
CA ILE A 128 1.37 36.50 -12.44
C ILE A 128 1.96 37.70 -11.71
N ASP A 129 3.22 37.99 -11.97
CA ASP A 129 3.98 39.10 -11.39
C ASP A 129 4.21 40.19 -12.43
N PHE A 130 3.49 41.31 -12.33
CA PHE A 130 3.67 42.46 -13.21
C PHE A 130 4.81 43.34 -12.71
N LEU A 131 5.79 43.63 -13.58
CA LEU A 131 6.94 44.46 -13.22
C LEU A 131 6.58 45.93 -12.95
N GLU A 132 5.45 46.38 -13.50
CA GLU A 132 4.84 47.69 -13.25
C GLU A 132 3.33 47.53 -12.98
N PRO A 133 2.71 48.36 -12.13
CA PRO A 133 1.29 48.27 -11.82
C PRO A 133 0.41 48.38 -13.07
N VAL A 134 -0.61 47.53 -13.17
CA VAL A 134 -1.57 47.48 -14.29
C VAL A 134 -2.96 47.95 -13.85
N ASP A 135 -3.53 48.89 -14.60
CA ASP A 135 -4.94 49.30 -14.50
C ASP A 135 -5.78 48.55 -15.54
N PHE A 136 -6.44 47.47 -15.11
CA PHE A 136 -7.28 46.66 -16.01
C PHE A 136 -8.58 47.37 -16.41
N THR A 137 -9.00 48.40 -15.68
CA THR A 137 -10.19 49.19 -16.07
C THR A 137 -9.96 50.00 -17.34
N GLU A 138 -8.69 50.33 -17.61
CA GLU A 138 -8.21 51.01 -18.81
C GLU A 138 -7.64 50.02 -19.86
N ALA A 139 -7.88 48.72 -19.71
CA ALA A 139 -7.37 47.70 -20.62
C ALA A 139 -8.46 46.88 -21.35
N LYS A 140 -9.71 47.31 -21.28
CA LYS A 140 -10.86 46.67 -21.96
C LYS A 140 -10.60 46.49 -23.46
N GLY A 141 -10.87 45.30 -23.97
CA GLY A 141 -10.64 44.89 -25.36
C GLY A 141 -9.18 44.54 -25.70
N LYS A 142 -8.26 44.62 -24.73
CA LYS A 142 -6.84 44.22 -24.92
C LYS A 142 -6.65 42.74 -24.62
N GLU A 143 -5.69 42.16 -25.32
CA GLU A 143 -5.29 40.76 -25.18
C GLU A 143 -4.31 40.59 -24.02
N LEU A 144 -4.58 39.60 -23.17
CA LEU A 144 -3.72 39.12 -22.10
C LEU A 144 -3.47 37.63 -22.33
N ILE A 145 -2.20 37.24 -22.43
CA ILE A 145 -1.81 35.84 -22.60
C ILE A 145 -1.30 35.34 -21.27
N ILE A 146 -2.03 34.45 -20.60
CA ILE A 146 -1.62 33.90 -19.32
C ILE A 146 -1.79 32.39 -19.34
N PHE A 147 -0.80 31.70 -18.75
CA PHE A 147 -0.84 30.25 -18.56
C PHE A 147 -1.07 29.48 -19.86
N GLY A 148 -0.47 29.93 -20.96
CA GLY A 148 -0.60 29.33 -22.30
C GLY A 148 -1.85 29.72 -23.09
N ASN A 149 -2.80 30.43 -22.48
CA ASN A 149 -4.07 30.80 -23.10
C ASN A 149 -4.15 32.29 -23.38
N SER A 150 -4.81 32.67 -24.49
CA SER A 150 -5.11 34.05 -24.84
C SER A 150 -6.51 34.44 -24.39
N TYR A 151 -6.61 35.58 -23.71
CA TYR A 151 -7.85 36.16 -23.22
C TYR A 151 -8.00 37.62 -23.65
N ILE A 152 -9.24 38.05 -23.84
CA ILE A 152 -9.59 39.46 -24.01
C ILE A 152 -10.17 39.99 -22.71
N VAL A 153 -9.68 41.13 -22.23
CA VAL A 153 -10.29 41.84 -21.09
C VAL A 153 -11.67 42.35 -21.51
N ASP A 154 -12.73 41.86 -20.86
CA ASP A 154 -14.10 42.19 -21.24
C ASP A 154 -14.49 43.62 -20.83
N GLU A 155 -15.47 44.18 -21.55
CA GLU A 155 -16.04 45.50 -21.30
C GLU A 155 -16.68 45.62 -19.90
N SER A 156 -17.09 44.50 -19.30
CA SER A 156 -17.69 44.43 -17.97
C SER A 156 -16.68 44.59 -16.82
N THR A 157 -15.37 44.55 -17.11
CA THR A 157 -14.30 44.76 -16.12
C THR A 157 -14.44 46.09 -15.39
N ASP A 158 -14.31 46.07 -14.07
CA ASP A 158 -14.31 47.24 -13.20
C ASP A 158 -13.23 47.18 -12.11
N SER A 159 -13.28 48.05 -11.11
CA SER A 159 -12.25 48.10 -10.06
C SER A 159 -12.25 46.89 -9.12
N ASN A 160 -13.34 46.12 -9.06
CA ASN A 160 -13.52 45.00 -8.15
C ASN A 160 -13.42 43.64 -8.85
N VAL A 161 -13.82 43.56 -10.13
CA VAL A 161 -13.87 42.30 -10.87
C VAL A 161 -13.18 42.44 -12.24
N LEU A 162 -12.28 41.50 -12.54
CA LEU A 162 -11.67 41.33 -13.86
C LEU A 162 -12.39 40.21 -14.61
N PHE A 163 -12.93 40.55 -15.79
CA PHE A 163 -13.57 39.59 -16.69
C PHE A 163 -12.66 39.31 -17.87
N LEU A 164 -12.34 38.04 -18.09
CA LEU A 164 -11.49 37.57 -19.18
C LEU A 164 -12.29 36.65 -20.11
N ILE A 165 -12.25 36.89 -21.41
CA ILE A 165 -12.95 36.07 -22.42
C ILE A 165 -11.93 35.28 -23.22
N ASN A 166 -12.05 33.94 -23.20
CA ASN A 166 -11.20 33.06 -23.99
C ASN A 166 -11.69 32.94 -25.45
N SER A 167 -10.93 32.21 -26.28
CA SER A 167 -11.30 31.99 -27.70
C SER A 167 -12.59 31.18 -27.91
N GLU A 168 -13.02 30.41 -26.90
CA GLU A 168 -14.26 29.62 -26.90
C GLU A 168 -15.48 30.43 -26.42
N SER A 169 -15.28 31.71 -26.08
CA SER A 169 -16.27 32.62 -25.50
C SER A 169 -16.68 32.29 -24.07
N ASP A 170 -15.88 31.51 -23.34
CA ASP A 170 -16.06 31.38 -21.90
C ASP A 170 -15.63 32.66 -21.21
N ILE A 171 -16.38 33.04 -20.17
CA ILE A 171 -16.11 34.21 -19.34
C ILE A 171 -15.51 33.73 -18.02
N ILE A 172 -14.26 34.09 -17.76
CA ILE A 172 -13.58 33.89 -16.48
C ILE A 172 -13.71 35.17 -15.66
N GLU A 173 -14.24 35.04 -14.45
CA GLU A 173 -14.46 36.15 -13.51
C GLU A 173 -13.48 36.01 -12.33
N LEU A 174 -12.66 37.04 -12.11
CA LEU A 174 -11.70 37.12 -11.00
C LEU A 174 -12.10 38.25 -10.05
N GLU A 175 -12.34 37.94 -8.78
CA GLU A 175 -12.66 38.90 -7.71
C GLU A 175 -11.82 38.58 -6.46
N GLU A 176 -11.14 39.59 -5.91
CA GLU A 176 -10.27 39.42 -4.74
C GLU A 176 -10.99 38.72 -3.58
N GLY A 177 -10.37 37.68 -3.02
CA GLY A 177 -10.88 36.94 -1.88
C GLY A 177 -12.06 36.00 -2.20
N ASN A 178 -12.38 35.78 -3.47
CA ASN A 178 -13.46 34.89 -3.91
C ASN A 178 -12.92 33.74 -4.79
N GLU A 179 -13.76 32.71 -4.95
CA GLU A 179 -13.58 31.65 -5.94
C GLU A 179 -13.71 32.20 -7.36
N ILE A 180 -12.97 31.61 -8.29
CA ILE A 180 -13.09 31.91 -9.72
C ILE A 180 -14.44 31.44 -10.22
N SER A 181 -15.05 32.19 -11.13
CA SER A 181 -16.24 31.74 -11.86
C SER A 181 -15.96 31.60 -13.35
N ILE A 182 -16.41 30.50 -13.95
CA ILE A 182 -16.39 30.27 -15.39
C ILE A 182 -17.84 30.20 -15.88
N ASN A 183 -18.21 31.12 -16.78
CA ASN A 183 -19.58 31.28 -17.26
C ASN A 183 -20.60 31.41 -16.11
N SER A 184 -20.21 32.17 -15.08
CA SER A 184 -20.97 32.38 -13.84
C SER A 184 -21.21 31.13 -12.99
N ASN A 185 -20.46 30.04 -13.21
CA ASN A 185 -20.39 28.90 -12.30
C ASN A 185 -19.08 28.96 -11.52
N GLN A 186 -19.17 28.90 -10.19
CA GLN A 186 -17.99 28.90 -9.33
C GLN A 186 -17.19 27.60 -9.54
N VAL A 187 -15.87 27.73 -9.61
CA VAL A 187 -14.92 26.62 -9.58
C VAL A 187 -14.50 26.46 -8.13
N SER A 188 -15.06 25.45 -7.46
CA SER A 188 -14.78 25.22 -6.04
C SER A 188 -13.31 24.92 -5.80
N GLY A 189 -12.82 25.23 -4.60
CA GLY A 189 -11.41 25.01 -4.25
C GLY A 189 -10.46 26.10 -4.78
N THR A 190 -10.96 27.13 -5.47
CA THR A 190 -10.13 28.21 -6.01
C THR A 190 -10.16 29.46 -5.13
N LEU A 191 -9.10 30.26 -5.12
CA LEU A 191 -9.08 31.54 -4.43
C LEU A 191 -8.21 32.56 -5.16
N VAL A 192 -8.78 33.72 -5.47
CA VAL A 192 -8.05 34.85 -6.06
C VAL A 192 -7.47 35.72 -4.95
N THR A 193 -6.18 36.04 -5.05
CA THR A 193 -5.48 37.00 -4.19
C THR A 193 -4.71 38.00 -5.06
N LEU A 194 -4.76 39.28 -4.70
CA LEU A 194 -4.17 40.39 -5.44
C LEU A 194 -3.16 41.15 -4.57
N GLU A 195 -2.01 41.50 -5.15
CA GLU A 195 -1.22 42.62 -4.64
C GLU A 195 -1.63 43.89 -5.37
N SER A 196 -2.44 44.71 -4.71
CA SER A 196 -2.94 46.01 -5.21
C SER A 196 -3.32 46.91 -4.03
N SER A 197 -3.37 48.24 -4.24
CA SER A 197 -3.94 49.16 -3.24
C SER A 197 -5.39 49.54 -3.53
N PHE A 198 -5.83 49.37 -4.78
CA PHE A 198 -7.12 49.81 -5.30
C PHE A 198 -7.74 48.77 -6.25
N GLY A 199 -7.63 47.48 -5.90
CA GLY A 199 -8.20 46.38 -6.68
C GLY A 199 -7.59 46.32 -8.08
N PHE A 200 -8.43 46.16 -9.10
CA PHE A 200 -7.98 46.01 -10.50
C PHE A 200 -7.50 47.30 -11.18
N THR A 201 -7.20 48.36 -10.41
CA THR A 201 -6.70 49.64 -10.94
C THR A 201 -5.19 49.85 -10.76
N ASP A 202 -4.52 49.03 -9.95
CA ASP A 202 -3.07 49.12 -9.71
C ASP A 202 -2.43 47.76 -9.36
N VAL A 203 -2.81 46.71 -10.09
CA VAL A 203 -2.38 45.33 -9.81
C VAL A 203 -0.90 45.14 -10.13
N THR A 204 -0.14 44.65 -9.15
CA THR A 204 1.25 44.19 -9.36
C THR A 204 1.37 42.67 -9.34
N LYS A 205 0.43 41.96 -8.70
CA LYS A 205 0.41 40.50 -8.67
C LYS A 205 -1.01 39.96 -8.65
N ILE A 206 -1.24 38.87 -9.38
CA ILE A 206 -2.43 38.03 -9.27
C ILE A 206 -1.97 36.64 -8.87
N GLU A 207 -2.50 36.11 -7.76
CA GLU A 207 -2.34 34.73 -7.33
C GLU A 207 -3.69 34.02 -7.41
N ILE A 208 -3.68 32.82 -7.97
CA ILE A 208 -4.86 31.94 -8.04
C ILE A 208 -4.48 30.62 -7.40
N ALA A 209 -4.95 30.40 -6.18
CA ALA A 209 -4.83 29.12 -5.50
C ALA A 209 -5.80 28.10 -6.12
N VAL A 210 -5.35 26.86 -6.29
CA VAL A 210 -6.16 25.76 -6.84
C VAL A 210 -6.05 24.54 -5.92
N ALA A 211 -7.10 24.30 -5.13
CA ALA A 211 -7.30 23.08 -4.37
C ALA A 211 -8.13 22.07 -5.18
N ALA A 212 -8.00 20.78 -4.86
CA ALA A 212 -8.84 19.73 -5.44
C ALA A 212 -10.24 19.73 -4.80
N GLU A 213 -11.21 19.11 -5.49
CA GLU A 213 -12.56 18.90 -4.92
C GLU A 213 -12.51 17.76 -3.88
N ASP A 214 -13.22 17.89 -2.76
CA ASP A 214 -13.21 16.93 -1.64
C ASP A 214 -13.43 15.45 -2.04
N ASN A 215 -14.18 15.19 -3.11
CA ASN A 215 -14.53 13.83 -3.59
C ASN A 215 -13.73 13.40 -4.82
N ASN A 216 -12.64 14.11 -5.11
CA ASN A 216 -11.71 13.87 -6.21
C ASN A 216 -10.36 14.53 -5.87
N ASP A 217 -9.90 14.34 -4.63
CA ASP A 217 -8.69 14.95 -4.09
C ASP A 217 -7.50 13.99 -4.08
N TYR A 218 -7.48 13.01 -4.98
CA TYR A 218 -6.37 12.07 -5.10
C TYR A 218 -6.04 11.73 -6.55
N ILE A 219 -4.83 11.23 -6.77
CA ILE A 219 -4.38 10.65 -8.04
C ILE A 219 -3.89 9.24 -7.78
N LEU A 220 -4.47 8.23 -8.45
CA LEU A 220 -3.95 6.86 -8.43
C LEU A 220 -2.82 6.69 -9.46
N GLU A 221 -2.02 5.64 -9.29
CA GLU A 221 -0.94 5.32 -10.23
C GLU A 221 -1.47 5.17 -11.67
N ASN A 222 -0.75 5.76 -12.63
CA ASN A 222 -1.10 5.93 -14.04
C ASN A 222 -2.27 6.91 -14.33
N ASN A 223 -2.77 7.64 -13.35
CA ASN A 223 -3.75 8.71 -13.55
C ASN A 223 -3.10 10.11 -13.47
N HIS A 224 -3.93 11.13 -13.63
CA HIS A 224 -3.52 12.54 -13.63
C HIS A 224 -4.60 13.44 -13.04
N TYR A 225 -4.19 14.61 -12.56
CA TYR A 225 -5.04 15.73 -12.18
C TYR A 225 -4.85 16.87 -13.16
N THR A 226 -5.89 17.26 -13.89
CA THR A 226 -5.86 18.38 -14.85
C THR A 226 -6.32 19.67 -14.18
N ASP A 227 -5.63 20.76 -14.48
CA ASP A 227 -6.01 22.09 -14.01
C ASP A 227 -7.46 22.44 -14.39
N PRO A 228 -8.35 22.71 -13.41
CA PRO A 228 -9.78 22.88 -13.66
C PRO A 228 -10.15 24.24 -14.25
N ILE A 229 -9.22 25.21 -14.28
CA ILE A 229 -9.51 26.60 -14.69
C ILE A 229 -9.08 26.83 -16.14
N PHE A 230 -7.83 26.52 -16.46
CA PHE A 230 -7.18 26.81 -17.74
C PHE A 230 -6.92 25.55 -18.56
N GLY A 231 -6.83 24.38 -17.91
CA GLY A 231 -6.61 23.09 -18.57
C GLY A 231 -5.23 22.95 -19.23
N THR A 232 -4.28 23.84 -18.91
CA THR A 232 -2.98 23.92 -19.58
C THR A 232 -1.87 23.17 -18.87
N ILE A 233 -2.12 22.63 -17.67
CA ILE A 233 -1.23 21.70 -16.98
C ILE A 233 -1.96 20.46 -16.47
N SER A 234 -1.23 19.37 -16.34
CA SER A 234 -1.62 18.23 -15.53
C SER A 234 -0.51 17.84 -14.55
N ILE A 235 -0.90 17.31 -13.39
CA ILE A 235 -0.03 16.57 -12.48
C ILE A 235 -0.24 15.09 -12.78
N ASP A 236 0.80 14.42 -13.25
CA ASP A 236 0.76 13.02 -13.69
C ASP A 236 1.48 12.13 -12.67
N PHE A 237 0.79 11.10 -12.17
CA PHE A 237 1.37 10.09 -11.30
C PHE A 237 1.57 8.81 -12.10
N ILE A 238 2.79 8.55 -12.59
CA ILE A 238 3.01 7.58 -13.67
C ILE A 238 3.52 6.24 -13.16
N ASP A 239 4.43 6.23 -12.19
CA ASP A 239 5.22 5.04 -11.86
C ASP A 239 5.56 5.02 -10.37
N LEU A 240 5.32 3.88 -9.72
CA LEU A 240 5.77 3.57 -8.36
C LEU A 240 6.88 2.52 -8.39
N LYS A 241 7.99 2.80 -7.71
CA LYS A 241 9.12 1.86 -7.55
C LYS A 241 9.11 1.24 -6.17
N ASN A 242 9.53 -0.03 -6.09
CA ASN A 242 9.72 -0.80 -4.85
C ASN A 242 8.45 -1.01 -3.99
N LYS A 243 7.27 -0.64 -4.51
CA LYS A 243 5.99 -0.78 -3.81
C LYS A 243 5.60 -2.25 -3.53
N PRO A 244 4.83 -2.50 -2.45
CA PRO A 244 4.14 -3.78 -2.28
C PRO A 244 3.12 -4.00 -3.41
N SER A 245 2.90 -5.27 -3.77
CA SER A 245 1.86 -5.69 -4.71
C SER A 245 0.75 -6.39 -3.95
N LEU A 246 -0.18 -5.61 -3.41
CA LEU A 246 -1.24 -6.13 -2.55
C LEU A 246 -2.32 -6.85 -3.35
N GLU A 247 -2.54 -8.13 -3.05
CA GLU A 247 -3.70 -8.91 -3.49
C GLU A 247 -4.49 -9.36 -2.26
N ASN A 248 -5.71 -8.83 -2.06
CA ASN A 248 -6.51 -9.01 -0.84
C ASN A 248 -5.75 -8.64 0.45
N GLY A 249 -5.00 -7.54 0.44
CA GLY A 249 -4.21 -7.07 1.58
C GLY A 249 -3.00 -7.93 1.92
N LYS A 250 -2.56 -8.82 1.02
CA LYS A 250 -1.33 -9.60 1.21
C LYS A 250 -0.31 -9.21 0.14
N ASP A 251 0.93 -8.92 0.56
CA ASP A 251 2.07 -8.81 -0.34
C ASP A 251 2.75 -10.16 -0.51
N VAL A 252 3.38 -10.40 -1.66
CA VAL A 252 3.96 -11.71 -2.01
C VAL A 252 5.47 -11.62 -2.07
N TRP A 253 6.14 -12.54 -1.39
CA TRP A 253 7.59 -12.72 -1.47
C TRP A 253 7.93 -13.12 -2.90
N SER A 254 8.62 -12.25 -3.61
CA SER A 254 8.88 -12.36 -5.04
C SER A 254 10.25 -11.78 -5.36
N GLY A 255 10.78 -11.98 -6.57
CA GLY A 255 12.18 -11.64 -6.89
C GLY A 255 12.69 -10.29 -6.35
N ILE A 256 11.85 -9.26 -6.34
CA ILE A 256 12.14 -7.90 -5.83
C ILE A 256 11.69 -7.62 -4.38
N ARG A 257 10.79 -8.43 -3.81
CA ARG A 257 10.23 -8.27 -2.46
C ARG A 257 10.64 -9.48 -1.61
N LYS A 258 11.45 -9.24 -0.60
CA LYS A 258 11.91 -10.24 0.37
C LYS A 258 10.95 -10.31 1.55
N GLY A 259 11.13 -11.29 2.43
CA GLY A 259 10.32 -11.33 3.63
C GLY A 259 10.88 -12.12 4.80
N LEU A 260 10.22 -11.88 5.93
CA LEU A 260 10.44 -12.48 7.23
C LEU A 260 9.08 -12.72 7.87
N SER A 261 8.78 -13.93 8.36
CA SER A 261 7.48 -14.28 8.95
C SER A 261 7.65 -15.02 10.25
N ILE A 262 6.86 -14.63 11.26
CA ILE A 262 6.63 -15.48 12.42
C ILE A 262 5.60 -16.54 12.00
N THR A 263 5.93 -17.80 12.23
CA THR A 263 5.19 -18.96 11.74
C THR A 263 4.66 -19.79 12.90
N LYS A 264 3.57 -20.50 12.65
CA LYS A 264 2.95 -21.41 13.62
C LYS A 264 3.58 -22.79 13.51
N GLU A 265 4.35 -23.19 14.51
CA GLU A 265 4.93 -24.53 14.63
C GLU A 265 4.13 -25.42 15.58
N GLY A 266 3.47 -24.81 16.56
CA GLY A 266 2.59 -25.47 17.50
C GLY A 266 1.60 -24.51 18.15
N ASN A 267 0.88 -24.99 19.16
CA ASN A 267 -0.02 -24.12 19.91
C ASN A 267 0.76 -23.05 20.67
N ARG A 268 1.81 -23.44 21.38
CA ARG A 268 2.66 -22.55 22.20
C ARG A 268 4.09 -22.48 21.66
N GLU A 269 4.22 -22.66 20.35
CA GLU A 269 5.51 -22.75 19.64
C GLU A 269 5.40 -21.94 18.35
N LEU A 270 6.32 -20.99 18.18
CA LEU A 270 6.44 -20.14 17.01
C LEU A 270 7.83 -20.31 16.40
N GLY A 271 7.87 -20.34 15.08
CA GLY A 271 9.09 -20.32 14.29
C GLY A 271 9.31 -18.96 13.63
N LEU A 272 10.52 -18.73 13.12
CA LEU A 272 10.86 -17.59 12.28
C LEU A 272 11.29 -18.08 10.90
N GLU A 273 10.54 -17.67 9.88
CA GLU A 273 10.80 -17.99 8.47
C GLU A 273 11.42 -16.78 7.75
N PHE A 274 12.50 -16.98 7.00
CA PHE A 274 13.11 -15.92 6.16
C PHE A 274 13.97 -16.51 5.03
N GLU A 275 14.29 -15.68 4.03
CA GLU A 275 15.25 -15.99 2.96
C GLU A 275 16.70 -15.69 3.40
N ILE A 276 17.65 -16.53 2.99
CA ILE A 276 19.09 -16.39 3.30
C ILE A 276 19.90 -16.31 2.00
N PRO A 277 20.98 -15.51 1.92
CA PRO A 277 21.86 -15.48 0.75
C PRO A 277 22.36 -16.87 0.35
N GLY A 278 21.94 -17.34 -0.83
CA GLY A 278 22.41 -18.60 -1.41
C GLY A 278 21.72 -19.87 -0.90
N ALA A 279 20.60 -19.78 -0.18
CA ALA A 279 19.81 -20.93 0.29
C ALA A 279 18.30 -20.77 0.01
N ASP A 280 17.55 -21.88 0.14
CA ASP A 280 16.07 -21.88 0.13
C ASP A 280 15.51 -21.25 1.44
N LEU A 281 14.19 -21.01 1.48
CA LEU A 281 13.46 -20.58 2.69
C LEU A 281 13.83 -21.42 3.92
N LYS A 282 14.06 -20.74 5.05
CA LYS A 282 14.47 -21.37 6.29
C LYS A 282 13.52 -20.99 7.42
N VAL A 283 13.02 -22.01 8.12
CA VAL A 283 12.35 -21.85 9.41
C VAL A 283 13.31 -22.24 10.52
N ILE A 284 13.44 -21.40 11.53
CA ILE A 284 14.22 -21.64 12.75
C ILE A 284 13.34 -21.51 14.00
N PRO A 285 13.71 -22.15 15.13
CA PRO A 285 13.03 -21.93 16.40
C PRO A 285 13.08 -20.46 16.81
N PHE A 286 12.01 -19.99 17.46
CA PHE A 286 11.93 -18.61 17.92
C PHE A 286 11.34 -18.52 19.33
N ILE A 287 10.10 -18.97 19.53
CA ILE A 287 9.43 -18.90 20.83
C ILE A 287 8.82 -20.24 21.18
N TYR A 288 9.04 -20.64 22.41
CA TYR A 288 8.26 -21.67 23.06
C TYR A 288 7.95 -21.19 24.46
N GLN A 289 6.68 -21.12 24.85
CA GLN A 289 6.40 -20.85 26.27
C GLN A 289 6.24 -19.39 26.66
N GLU A 290 6.30 -18.43 25.72
CA GLU A 290 6.72 -17.03 25.97
C GLU A 290 8.20 -16.86 26.31
N GLU A 291 9.04 -17.85 25.98
CA GLU A 291 10.48 -17.80 26.18
C GLU A 291 11.18 -17.95 24.83
N LEU A 292 12.34 -17.31 24.67
CA LEU A 292 13.25 -17.53 23.54
C LEU A 292 13.86 -18.94 23.66
N ALA A 293 13.15 -19.93 23.12
CA ALA A 293 13.50 -21.35 23.19
C ALA A 293 12.83 -22.15 22.06
N ASP A 294 13.30 -23.37 21.84
CA ASP A 294 12.61 -24.37 21.03
C ASP A 294 11.57 -25.19 21.84
N ASP A 295 10.88 -26.13 21.18
CA ASP A 295 9.79 -26.93 21.76
C ASP A 295 10.24 -27.95 22.81
N ASP A 296 11.53 -28.27 22.84
CA ASP A 296 12.19 -29.07 23.88
C ASP A 296 12.71 -28.20 25.05
N ASN A 297 12.45 -26.89 25.01
CA ASN A 297 12.80 -25.89 26.02
C ASN A 297 14.32 -25.60 26.08
N TYR A 298 15.04 -25.79 24.97
CA TYR A 298 16.43 -25.37 24.85
C TYR A 298 16.50 -23.88 24.49
N LYS A 299 17.27 -23.13 25.28
CA LYS A 299 17.27 -21.67 25.25
C LYS A 299 17.97 -21.12 24.00
N ILE A 300 17.47 -19.98 23.51
CA ILE A 300 18.15 -19.14 22.54
C ILE A 300 18.84 -17.99 23.28
N HIS A 301 20.17 -17.99 23.27
CA HIS A 301 21.00 -17.01 23.94
C HIS A 301 21.22 -15.77 23.08
N ILE A 302 20.93 -14.62 23.67
CA ILE A 302 20.98 -13.28 23.02
C ILE A 302 21.97 -12.33 23.72
N VAL A 303 22.84 -12.89 24.55
CA VAL A 303 23.95 -12.17 25.19
C VAL A 303 25.22 -12.99 25.00
N GLU A 304 26.28 -12.34 24.54
CA GLU A 304 27.56 -13.00 24.34
C GLU A 304 28.22 -13.47 25.66
N GLY A 305 28.84 -14.65 25.61
CA GLY A 305 29.54 -15.24 26.75
C GLY A 305 28.62 -15.72 27.88
N GLU A 306 27.34 -15.94 27.60
CA GLU A 306 26.47 -16.77 28.44
C GLU A 306 26.95 -18.22 28.48
N ASN A 307 26.54 -18.93 29.52
CA ASN A 307 26.74 -20.37 29.63
C ASN A 307 25.88 -21.07 28.57
N LEU A 308 26.45 -22.07 27.90
CA LEU A 308 25.82 -22.86 26.85
C LEU A 308 25.95 -24.35 27.19
N ASP A 309 24.82 -25.02 27.24
CA ASP A 309 24.66 -26.47 27.40
C ASP A 309 24.40 -27.15 26.04
N ASP A 310 24.26 -28.49 26.05
CA ASP A 310 23.83 -29.25 24.88
C ASP A 310 22.46 -28.78 24.36
N ASP A 311 22.33 -28.77 23.03
CA ASP A 311 21.11 -28.41 22.27
C ASP A 311 20.67 -26.94 22.37
N GLU A 312 21.34 -26.09 23.16
CA GLU A 312 21.05 -24.65 23.25
C GLU A 312 21.57 -23.86 22.03
N TYR A 313 20.92 -22.73 21.74
CA TYR A 313 21.20 -21.89 20.58
C TYR A 313 21.90 -20.59 20.97
N PHE A 314 22.77 -20.08 20.10
CA PHE A 314 23.49 -18.83 20.34
C PHE A 314 23.81 -18.15 19.02
N ILE A 315 24.15 -16.87 19.08
CA ILE A 315 24.49 -16.09 17.90
C ILE A 315 25.96 -15.67 18.01
N LEU A 316 26.74 -15.97 16.97
CA LEU A 316 28.07 -15.40 16.80
C LEU A 316 27.95 -14.21 15.87
N ASN A 317 28.20 -13.02 16.39
CA ASN A 317 28.10 -11.78 15.65
C ASN A 317 29.45 -11.09 15.73
N SER A 318 30.21 -11.06 14.64
CA SER A 318 31.50 -10.39 14.68
C SER A 318 31.92 -9.82 13.34
N GLY A 319 32.23 -8.53 13.35
CA GLY A 319 32.44 -7.76 12.14
C GLY A 319 31.19 -7.78 11.27
N ASN A 320 31.30 -8.33 10.06
CA ASN A 320 30.22 -8.42 9.08
C ASN A 320 29.66 -9.83 8.93
N TYR A 321 30.01 -10.77 9.83
CA TYR A 321 29.58 -12.16 9.74
C TYR A 321 28.72 -12.50 10.95
N GLN A 322 27.51 -12.99 10.68
CA GLN A 322 26.55 -13.41 11.69
C GLN A 322 26.16 -14.86 11.48
N HIS A 323 26.20 -15.65 12.55
CA HIS A 323 25.83 -17.06 12.53
C HIS A 323 24.85 -17.37 13.64
N TYR A 324 23.75 -18.02 13.29
CA TYR A 324 22.84 -18.62 14.26
C TYR A 324 23.23 -20.08 14.45
N MET A 325 23.71 -20.40 15.64
CA MET A 325 24.34 -21.66 15.98
C MET A 325 23.48 -22.46 16.95
N VAL A 326 23.57 -23.78 16.86
CA VAL A 326 23.08 -24.71 17.89
C VAL A 326 24.25 -25.55 18.42
N MET A 327 24.34 -25.69 19.74
CA MET A 327 25.26 -26.63 20.38
C MET A 327 24.79 -28.05 20.09
N THR A 328 25.67 -28.87 19.54
CA THR A 328 25.34 -30.28 19.19
C THR A 328 26.05 -31.28 20.09
N LYS A 329 27.06 -30.83 20.85
CA LYS A 329 27.77 -31.61 21.86
C LYS A 329 28.64 -30.72 22.75
N VAL A 330 28.58 -30.92 24.05
CA VAL A 330 29.46 -30.41 25.09
C VAL A 330 29.74 -31.56 26.04
N MET A 331 30.97 -32.06 26.00
CA MET A 331 31.43 -33.12 26.89
C MET A 331 32.86 -32.85 27.24
N LEU A 332 33.18 -32.45 28.47
CA LEU A 332 34.53 -32.13 28.90
C LEU A 332 35.04 -33.16 29.91
N SER A 333 36.33 -33.52 29.85
CA SER A 333 36.95 -34.51 30.74
C SER A 333 38.33 -34.07 31.24
N GLU A 334 38.67 -34.43 32.48
CA GLU A 334 40.00 -34.25 33.07
C GLU A 334 41.15 -35.01 32.36
N SER A 335 40.85 -36.06 31.57
CA SER A 335 41.88 -37.02 31.12
C SER A 335 42.08 -37.13 29.61
N SER A 336 41.01 -37.12 28.82
CA SER A 336 41.01 -37.10 27.34
C SER A 336 39.58 -37.24 26.81
N GLY A 337 39.32 -36.73 25.61
CA GLY A 337 38.02 -36.90 24.93
C GLY A 337 37.03 -35.81 25.27
N SER A 338 37.52 -34.56 25.37
CA SER A 338 36.70 -33.38 25.52
C SER A 338 36.18 -32.97 24.14
N ASP A 339 34.88 -32.96 23.91
CA ASP A 339 34.30 -32.58 22.62
C ASP A 339 33.38 -31.37 22.80
N VAL A 340 33.54 -30.37 21.93
CA VAL A 340 32.63 -29.22 21.81
C VAL A 340 32.30 -29.05 20.33
N HIS A 341 31.05 -29.32 19.96
CA HIS A 341 30.58 -29.30 18.59
C HIS A 341 29.36 -28.39 18.47
N PHE A 342 29.28 -27.63 17.39
CA PHE A 342 28.11 -26.81 17.08
C PHE A 342 27.84 -26.80 15.57
N LYS A 343 26.65 -26.35 15.21
CA LYS A 343 26.19 -26.28 13.83
C LYS A 343 25.54 -24.94 13.57
N ASP A 344 25.90 -24.33 12.46
CA ASP A 344 25.18 -23.17 11.93
C ASP A 344 23.84 -23.66 11.35
N VAL A 345 22.73 -23.22 11.91
CA VAL A 345 21.40 -23.68 11.49
C VAL A 345 20.89 -22.96 10.25
N ILE A 346 21.44 -21.78 9.94
CA ILE A 346 21.14 -20.97 8.75
C ILE A 346 21.77 -21.63 7.53
N ILE A 347 23.11 -21.78 7.50
CA ILE A 347 23.83 -22.33 6.33
C ILE A 347 24.01 -23.85 6.38
N GLY A 348 23.79 -24.48 7.54
CA GLY A 348 23.81 -25.93 7.73
C GLY A 348 25.18 -26.55 8.00
N ASN A 349 26.26 -25.76 8.08
CA ASN A 349 27.61 -26.23 8.33
C ASN A 349 27.79 -26.71 9.78
N SER A 350 28.50 -27.84 9.97
CA SER A 350 28.84 -28.36 11.30
C SER A 350 30.32 -28.20 11.60
N TYR A 351 30.64 -27.83 12.83
CA TYR A 351 31.98 -27.51 13.32
C TYR A 351 32.35 -28.46 14.45
N ASN A 352 32.68 -29.70 14.10
CA ASN A 352 32.97 -30.76 15.09
C ASN A 352 34.45 -30.80 15.48
N ASP A 353 35.35 -30.52 14.54
CA ASP A 353 36.79 -30.69 14.75
C ASP A 353 37.50 -29.36 15.07
N MET A 354 36.76 -28.26 15.26
CA MET A 354 37.36 -26.92 15.40
C MET A 354 37.86 -26.63 16.83
N VAL A 355 37.29 -27.27 17.85
CA VAL A 355 37.49 -26.88 19.25
C VAL A 355 38.36 -27.87 20.04
N ASP A 356 38.55 -29.12 19.58
CA ASP A 356 39.45 -30.09 20.23
C ASP A 356 40.37 -30.87 19.27
N ASN A 357 41.29 -30.17 18.60
CA ASN A 357 42.33 -30.86 17.81
C ASN A 357 43.50 -31.39 18.67
N ASN A 358 43.51 -31.23 20.01
CA ASN A 358 44.71 -31.55 20.81
C ASN A 358 44.55 -31.72 22.35
N ASN A 359 43.35 -31.91 22.91
CA ASN A 359 43.02 -31.79 24.34
C ASN A 359 43.32 -30.41 24.93
N ASP A 360 43.05 -29.33 24.18
CA ASP A 360 43.35 -27.96 24.62
C ASP A 360 42.31 -27.42 25.64
N ILE A 361 41.15 -28.07 25.77
CA ILE A 361 40.08 -27.76 26.73
C ILE A 361 39.70 -28.97 27.60
N ASN A 362 39.33 -28.75 28.87
CA ASN A 362 38.90 -29.79 29.81
C ASN A 362 37.87 -29.27 30.82
N GLU A 363 37.36 -30.14 31.70
CA GLU A 363 36.31 -29.82 32.67
C GLU A 363 36.76 -28.86 33.80
N THR A 364 38.04 -28.46 33.85
CA THR A 364 38.50 -27.45 34.82
C THR A 364 37.94 -26.09 34.41
N PRO A 365 37.19 -25.38 35.28
CA PRO A 365 36.61 -24.08 34.93
C PRO A 365 37.68 -23.06 34.51
N GLY A 366 37.44 -22.35 33.41
CA GLY A 366 38.30 -21.31 32.87
C GLY A 366 39.42 -21.81 31.95
N THR A 367 39.42 -23.08 31.57
CA THR A 367 40.31 -23.54 30.48
C THR A 367 39.76 -23.08 29.14
N THR A 368 40.64 -22.66 28.24
CA THR A 368 40.25 -22.01 26.99
C THR A 368 40.94 -22.63 25.79
N THR A 369 40.23 -22.61 24.68
CA THR A 369 40.76 -22.92 23.35
C THR A 369 40.17 -21.91 22.36
N ALA A 370 40.85 -21.67 21.24
CA ALA A 370 40.43 -20.69 20.26
C ALA A 370 40.16 -21.35 18.91
N PHE A 371 39.19 -20.81 18.18
CA PHE A 371 38.93 -21.18 16.79
C PHE A 371 38.70 -19.93 15.96
N THR A 372 38.89 -20.07 14.65
CA THR A 372 38.67 -18.98 13.70
C THR A 372 37.54 -19.36 12.76
N LEU A 373 36.55 -18.49 12.62
CA LEU A 373 35.43 -18.62 11.68
C LEU A 373 35.30 -17.29 10.90
N ASP A 374 35.27 -17.36 9.57
CA ASP A 374 35.18 -16.20 8.67
C ASP A 374 36.20 -15.08 8.94
N ASN A 375 37.42 -15.48 9.32
CA ASN A 375 38.55 -14.63 9.73
C ASN A 375 38.35 -13.88 11.05
N GLN A 376 37.35 -14.26 11.82
CA GLN A 376 37.18 -13.83 13.20
C GLN A 376 37.65 -14.90 14.18
N ASP A 377 38.38 -14.47 15.21
CA ASP A 377 38.81 -15.33 16.30
C ASP A 377 37.77 -15.33 17.45
N TYR A 378 37.42 -16.54 17.88
CA TYR A 378 36.54 -16.83 18.99
C TYR A 378 37.25 -17.69 20.03
N THR A 379 36.82 -17.56 21.28
CA THR A 379 37.30 -18.36 22.41
C THR A 379 36.17 -19.21 22.93
N VAL A 380 36.47 -20.49 23.18
CA VAL A 380 35.62 -21.38 23.97
C VAL A 380 36.24 -21.49 25.36
N GLU A 381 35.47 -21.23 26.40
CA GLU A 381 35.86 -21.33 27.81
C GLU A 381 35.04 -22.39 28.53
N SER A 382 35.68 -23.31 29.23
CA SER A 382 35.01 -24.32 30.03
C SER A 382 34.40 -23.72 31.30
N VAL A 383 33.16 -24.10 31.61
CA VAL A 383 32.52 -23.76 32.88
C VAL A 383 32.51 -24.97 33.81
N ASP A 384 32.13 -26.14 33.31
CA ASP A 384 32.19 -27.44 33.99
C ASP A 384 32.26 -28.61 32.99
N SER A 385 31.66 -29.77 33.27
CA SER A 385 31.75 -30.98 32.43
C SER A 385 30.88 -30.95 31.19
N ASP A 386 29.85 -30.11 31.19
CA ASP A 386 28.73 -30.11 30.25
C ASP A 386 28.33 -28.70 29.81
N THR A 387 29.00 -27.67 30.35
CA THR A 387 28.75 -26.26 30.06
C THR A 387 30.00 -25.56 29.53
N VAL A 388 29.85 -24.74 28.49
CA VAL A 388 30.90 -23.83 27.98
C VAL A 388 30.40 -22.39 27.84
N LYS A 389 31.31 -21.46 27.55
CA LYS A 389 31.01 -20.14 27.00
C LYS A 389 31.71 -19.98 25.68
N ILE A 390 31.09 -19.26 24.76
CA ILE A 390 31.71 -18.88 23.49
C ILE A 390 31.61 -17.36 23.35
N TYR A 391 32.71 -16.73 22.98
CA TYR A 391 32.79 -15.28 22.83
C TYR A 391 33.92 -14.86 21.88
N SER A 392 33.78 -13.68 21.30
CA SER A 392 34.72 -13.04 20.38
C SER A 392 36.02 -12.64 21.08
N SER A 393 37.05 -12.33 20.30
CA SER A 393 38.34 -11.87 20.83
C SER A 393 38.31 -10.52 21.58
N ASP A 394 37.30 -9.69 21.35
CA ASP A 394 37.11 -8.38 21.99
C ASP A 394 36.12 -8.41 23.17
N TYR A 395 35.52 -9.58 23.43
CA TYR A 395 34.69 -9.81 24.60
C TYR A 395 35.48 -9.62 25.89
N CYS A 396 35.02 -8.70 26.73
CA CYS A 396 35.35 -8.70 28.15
C CYS A 396 34.36 -7.86 28.98
N LYS A 397 34.42 -8.01 30.30
CA LYS A 397 33.48 -7.34 31.23
C LYS A 397 34.09 -6.19 32.03
N THR A 398 35.36 -5.85 31.77
CA THR A 398 36.13 -4.97 32.67
C THR A 398 37.02 -3.95 31.95
N GLY A 399 36.54 -2.71 31.85
CA GLY A 399 37.35 -1.54 31.49
C GLY A 399 37.18 -1.08 30.05
N GLU A 400 37.90 -0.01 29.69
CA GLU A 400 37.90 0.54 28.32
C GLU A 400 38.45 -0.49 27.32
N GLY A 401 37.83 -0.56 26.14
CA GLY A 401 38.19 -1.53 25.10
C GLY A 401 37.59 -2.93 25.32
N CYS A 402 36.68 -3.07 26.28
CA CYS A 402 35.86 -4.27 26.46
C CYS A 402 34.50 -4.13 25.79
N TYR A 403 34.11 -5.18 25.05
CA TYR A 403 32.84 -5.25 24.35
C TYR A 403 32.02 -6.44 24.84
N ILE A 404 30.70 -6.32 24.77
CA ILE A 404 29.73 -7.39 24.98
C ILE A 404 28.66 -7.22 23.93
N ASP A 405 28.44 -8.21 23.06
CA ASP A 405 27.27 -8.20 22.18
C ASP A 405 26.00 -8.55 22.95
N VAL A 406 24.99 -7.69 22.82
CA VAL A 406 23.65 -7.85 23.43
C VAL A 406 22.61 -7.61 22.34
N TYR A 407 21.66 -8.54 22.21
CA TYR A 407 20.77 -8.65 21.04
C TYR A 407 21.55 -8.69 19.72
N PRO A 408 22.38 -9.72 19.49
CA PRO A 408 23.09 -9.87 18.22
C PRO A 408 22.13 -9.81 17.02
N ILE A 409 22.56 -9.14 15.95
CA ILE A 409 21.78 -9.00 14.72
C ILE A 409 22.08 -10.15 13.75
N ILE A 410 21.15 -10.44 12.87
CA ILE A 410 21.30 -11.34 11.72
C ILE A 410 20.93 -10.55 10.48
N GLU A 411 21.83 -10.54 9.48
CA GLU A 411 21.62 -9.89 8.20
C GLU A 411 20.73 -10.75 7.28
N LEU A 412 19.79 -10.11 6.59
CA LEU A 412 18.86 -10.76 5.68
C LEU A 412 19.42 -10.82 4.25
N ILE A 413 18.68 -11.44 3.33
CA ILE A 413 19.19 -11.84 2.01
C ILE A 413 19.72 -10.70 1.13
N ASP A 414 19.26 -9.47 1.36
CA ASP A 414 19.67 -8.30 0.59
C ASP A 414 20.97 -7.66 1.10
N GLY A 415 21.48 -8.12 2.25
CA GLY A 415 22.68 -7.59 2.88
C GLY A 415 22.52 -6.22 3.54
N LYS A 416 21.28 -5.76 3.71
CA LYS A 416 20.93 -4.41 4.18
C LYS A 416 20.02 -4.46 5.39
N HIS A 417 18.90 -5.17 5.25
CA HIS A 417 17.94 -5.37 6.33
C HIS A 417 18.46 -6.39 7.32
N LYS A 418 18.10 -6.21 8.58
CA LYS A 418 18.60 -7.05 9.68
C LYS A 418 17.48 -7.33 10.66
N PHE A 419 17.64 -8.36 11.47
CA PHE A 419 16.79 -8.56 12.64
C PHE A 419 17.59 -8.98 13.87
N ALA A 420 17.03 -8.77 15.05
CA ALA A 420 17.54 -9.30 16.30
C ALA A 420 16.42 -10.00 17.07
N PHE A 421 16.76 -11.09 17.75
CA PHE A 421 15.92 -11.62 18.82
C PHE A 421 16.05 -10.71 20.04
N ILE A 422 14.93 -10.43 20.68
CA ILE A 422 14.89 -9.57 21.85
C ILE A 422 14.11 -10.23 22.97
N ASP A 423 14.60 -10.02 24.18
CA ASP A 423 13.94 -10.38 25.42
C ASP A 423 14.49 -9.47 26.55
N ASP A 424 13.90 -9.46 27.73
CA ASP A 424 14.50 -8.77 28.88
C ASP A 424 15.74 -9.53 29.36
N VAL A 425 16.94 -8.92 29.27
CA VAL A 425 18.19 -9.58 29.66
C VAL A 425 18.83 -8.98 30.90
N THR A 426 19.45 -9.84 31.72
CA THR A 426 20.26 -9.43 32.87
C THR A 426 21.73 -9.82 32.67
N ILE A 427 22.59 -8.82 32.50
CA ILE A 427 24.04 -9.02 32.35
C ILE A 427 24.77 -8.87 33.68
N LYS A 428 25.57 -9.88 34.05
CA LYS A 428 26.26 -9.96 35.34
C LYS A 428 27.75 -9.63 35.24
N ASP A 429 28.30 -9.13 36.34
CA ASP A 429 29.72 -8.84 36.56
C ASP A 429 30.32 -7.81 35.59
N VAL A 430 29.52 -6.86 35.13
CA VAL A 430 29.94 -5.84 34.16
C VAL A 430 30.37 -4.56 34.87
N LYS A 431 31.62 -4.12 34.63
CA LYS A 431 32.13 -2.88 35.25
C LYS A 431 31.88 -1.67 34.36
N SER A 432 31.78 -0.51 35.01
CA SER A 432 31.78 0.81 34.35
C SER A 432 32.96 0.93 33.39
N GLY A 433 32.71 1.48 32.20
CA GLY A 433 33.67 1.57 31.08
C GLY A 433 33.56 0.44 30.05
N THR A 434 32.83 -0.64 30.33
CA THR A 434 32.53 -1.69 29.35
C THR A 434 31.52 -1.17 28.31
N THR A 435 31.71 -1.51 27.04
CA THR A 435 30.82 -1.12 25.94
C THR A 435 29.91 -2.26 25.54
N LEU A 436 28.63 -1.98 25.40
CA LEU A 436 27.65 -2.89 24.82
C LEU A 436 27.57 -2.61 23.33
N ASN A 437 27.70 -3.64 22.52
CA ASN A 437 27.33 -3.62 21.12
C ASN A 437 25.85 -4.01 21.04
N LEU A 438 25.04 -3.11 20.49
CA LEU A 438 23.59 -3.19 20.45
C LEU A 438 23.13 -3.15 18.98
N PRO A 439 21.90 -3.61 18.65
CA PRO A 439 21.42 -3.69 17.27
C PRO A 439 21.61 -2.42 16.44
N THR A 440 21.48 -1.26 17.07
CA THR A 440 21.45 0.06 16.41
C THR A 440 22.61 0.97 16.82
N GLY A 441 23.66 0.42 17.45
CA GLY A 441 24.84 1.19 17.84
C GLY A 441 25.55 0.63 19.08
N THR A 442 26.29 1.48 19.79
CA THR A 442 27.04 1.06 20.98
C THR A 442 26.76 1.94 22.18
N LEU A 443 26.88 1.38 23.39
CA LEU A 443 26.76 2.13 24.64
C LEU A 443 27.82 1.72 25.66
N THR A 444 28.57 2.69 26.15
CA THR A 444 29.47 2.47 27.29
C THR A 444 28.72 2.59 28.63
N ILE A 445 28.78 1.54 29.45
CA ILE A 445 28.18 1.51 30.79
C ILE A 445 28.85 2.56 31.69
N THR A 446 28.02 3.34 32.38
CA THR A 446 28.43 4.31 33.40
C THR A 446 27.64 4.06 34.71
N GLU A 447 28.04 4.70 35.82
CA GLU A 447 27.40 4.48 37.14
C GLU A 447 25.94 4.98 37.24
N THR A 448 25.38 5.64 36.21
CA THR A 448 24.04 6.24 36.22
C THR A 448 23.25 5.94 34.94
N THR A 449 23.09 4.67 34.57
CA THR A 449 22.33 4.32 33.36
C THR A 449 20.82 4.53 33.56
N SER A 450 20.20 5.08 32.51
CA SER A 450 18.78 5.44 32.36
C SER A 450 18.40 5.24 30.89
N SER A 451 17.12 5.36 30.52
CA SER A 451 16.67 5.21 29.13
C SER A 451 17.40 6.17 28.17
N GLN A 452 17.94 5.63 27.07
CA GLN A 452 18.66 6.36 26.02
C GLN A 452 18.23 5.89 24.63
N LYS A 453 18.11 6.83 23.68
CA LYS A 453 17.96 6.50 22.26
C LYS A 453 19.33 6.22 21.65
N ILE A 454 19.49 5.08 20.98
CA ILE A 454 20.71 4.71 20.25
C ILE A 454 20.26 4.26 18.87
N GLY A 455 20.70 4.96 17.82
CA GLY A 455 20.13 4.80 16.48
C GLY A 455 18.62 5.01 16.50
N SER A 456 17.87 4.06 15.96
CA SER A 456 16.42 4.12 15.82
C SER A 456 15.64 3.76 17.10
N VAL A 457 16.22 3.00 18.03
CA VAL A 457 15.51 2.45 19.19
C VAL A 457 15.98 3.02 20.54
N TYR A 458 15.20 2.76 21.58
CA TYR A 458 15.50 3.11 22.96
C TYR A 458 15.99 1.88 23.73
N TYR A 459 16.98 2.10 24.59
CA TYR A 459 17.48 1.12 25.54
C TYR A 459 17.32 1.65 26.95
N ASP A 460 16.79 0.84 27.85
CA ASP A 460 16.81 1.13 29.29
C ASP A 460 17.75 0.16 29.97
N ILE A 461 18.88 0.69 30.42
CA ILE A 461 19.91 -0.08 31.11
C ILE A 461 19.91 0.40 32.55
N SER A 462 19.70 -0.50 33.49
CA SER A 462 19.62 -0.13 34.90
C SER A 462 20.27 -1.16 35.79
N LEU A 463 20.84 -0.71 36.91
CA LEU A 463 21.37 -1.62 37.91
C LEU A 463 20.27 -2.55 38.40
N SER A 464 20.53 -3.85 38.25
CA SER A 464 19.61 -4.89 38.68
C SER A 464 19.53 -4.95 40.20
N SER A 465 18.36 -5.37 40.71
CA SER A 465 18.18 -5.61 42.14
C SER A 465 19.04 -6.77 42.68
N SER A 466 19.62 -7.58 41.79
CA SER A 466 20.41 -8.78 42.11
C SER A 466 21.84 -8.50 42.59
N GLY A 467 22.38 -7.28 42.45
CA GLY A 467 23.69 -6.94 43.02
C GLY A 467 24.43 -5.79 42.32
N GLU A 468 25.55 -5.37 42.92
CA GLU A 468 26.47 -4.41 42.31
C GLU A 468 27.06 -4.98 41.02
N SER A 469 27.19 -4.17 39.96
CA SER A 469 27.72 -4.59 38.63
C SER A 469 26.85 -5.61 37.88
N THR A 470 25.56 -5.71 38.20
CA THR A 470 24.56 -6.44 37.40
C THR A 470 23.61 -5.43 36.78
N TYR A 471 23.29 -5.55 35.50
CA TYR A 471 22.43 -4.62 34.78
C TYR A 471 21.29 -5.37 34.08
N ASP A 472 20.07 -4.86 34.24
CA ASP A 472 18.94 -5.23 33.40
C ASP A 472 18.96 -4.33 32.17
N VAL A 473 18.82 -4.92 30.99
CA VAL A 473 18.82 -4.24 29.69
C VAL A 473 17.48 -4.53 29.03
N MET A 474 16.72 -3.48 28.73
CA MET A 474 15.47 -3.55 27.96
C MET A 474 15.65 -2.76 26.66
N ILE A 475 14.96 -3.18 25.62
CA ILE A 475 14.93 -2.54 24.30
C ILE A 475 13.49 -2.26 23.90
N GLY A 476 13.26 -1.18 23.16
CA GLY A 476 11.97 -0.91 22.55
C GLY A 476 12.02 0.31 21.64
N VAL A 477 10.96 0.56 20.88
CA VAL A 477 10.92 1.65 19.90
C VAL A 477 10.38 2.96 20.47
N SER A 478 9.96 2.96 21.75
CA SER A 478 9.52 4.15 22.48
C SER A 478 10.35 4.42 23.74
N SER A 479 10.44 5.69 24.14
CA SER A 479 11.21 6.10 25.33
C SER A 479 10.63 5.58 26.65
N ASP A 480 9.36 5.19 26.66
CA ASP A 480 8.71 4.66 27.85
C ASP A 480 8.95 3.14 27.84
N LEU A 481 10.01 2.64 28.52
CA LEU A 481 10.31 1.17 28.70
C LEU A 481 9.95 0.49 30.08
N LYS A 482 9.77 1.22 31.20
CA LYS A 482 9.28 0.73 32.54
C LYS A 482 7.85 1.07 33.11
N SER A 483 6.78 1.09 32.34
CA SER A 483 5.41 1.55 32.67
C SER A 483 4.45 0.40 32.34
N SER A 484 3.29 0.37 32.97
CA SER A 484 2.42 -0.82 33.05
C SER A 484 1.67 -1.18 31.75
N SER A 485 2.08 -0.66 30.59
CA SER A 485 1.39 -0.77 29.31
C SER A 485 2.37 -1.03 28.15
N LYS A 486 3.42 -1.82 28.37
CA LYS A 486 4.62 -1.77 27.53
C LYS A 486 4.84 -2.94 26.62
N GLU A 487 5.57 -2.64 25.55
CA GLU A 487 6.25 -3.53 24.63
C GLU A 487 6.74 -4.77 25.38
N GLU A 488 6.03 -5.87 25.14
CA GLU A 488 6.21 -7.13 25.86
C GLU A 488 7.24 -7.95 25.09
N ASN A 489 8.35 -8.21 25.78
CA ASN A 489 9.37 -9.15 25.37
C ASN A 489 8.96 -10.55 25.86
N PRO A 490 9.25 -11.62 25.09
CA PRO A 490 10.17 -11.65 23.95
C PRO A 490 9.57 -11.23 22.60
N GLY A 491 10.41 -11.05 21.59
CA GLY A 491 9.99 -10.59 20.25
C GLY A 491 11.10 -10.62 19.19
N ILE A 492 10.79 -10.03 18.02
CA ILE A 492 11.75 -9.71 16.96
C ILE A 492 11.86 -8.19 16.83
N LEU A 493 13.08 -7.68 16.77
CA LEU A 493 13.37 -6.34 16.28
C LEU A 493 13.84 -6.43 14.84
N PHE A 494 13.06 -5.93 13.89
CA PHE A 494 13.44 -5.79 12.49
C PHE A 494 14.02 -4.38 12.27
N LEU A 495 15.15 -4.30 11.57
CA LEU A 495 15.84 -3.06 11.23
C LEU A 495 15.75 -2.85 9.72
N GLU A 496 15.19 -1.70 9.34
CA GLU A 496 15.14 -1.23 7.96
C GLU A 496 16.51 -0.71 7.49
N ASP A 497 16.73 -0.70 6.17
CA ASP A 497 17.88 0.00 5.58
C ASP A 497 17.74 1.52 5.71
N GLU A 498 18.84 2.25 5.49
CA GLU A 498 18.90 3.71 5.53
C GLU A 498 17.94 4.33 4.49
N GLU A 499 17.05 5.21 4.94
CA GLU A 499 16.15 6.00 4.09
C GLU A 499 16.93 7.11 3.34
N SER A 500 16.28 7.71 2.35
CA SER A 500 16.90 8.76 1.50
C SER A 500 17.37 10.01 2.25
N ASP A 501 16.88 10.26 3.47
CA ASP A 501 17.30 11.35 4.35
C ASP A 501 18.39 10.95 5.36
N GLY A 502 18.75 9.66 5.40
CA GLY A 502 19.78 9.09 6.25
C GLY A 502 19.27 8.48 7.56
N ASP A 503 17.95 8.47 7.79
CA ASP A 503 17.38 7.83 8.96
C ASP A 503 17.26 6.31 8.76
N GLU A 504 17.58 5.55 9.80
CA GLU A 504 17.28 4.11 9.88
C GLU A 504 16.08 3.93 10.81
N ASN A 505 15.15 3.06 10.45
CA ASN A 505 13.95 2.77 11.22
C ASN A 505 13.92 1.31 11.69
N ALA A 506 13.11 1.05 12.71
CA ALA A 506 12.97 -0.25 13.32
C ALA A 506 11.51 -0.58 13.61
N ILE A 507 11.19 -1.86 13.47
CA ILE A 507 9.88 -2.44 13.71
C ILE A 507 10.03 -3.49 14.80
N LEU A 508 9.27 -3.32 15.87
CA LEU A 508 9.19 -4.27 16.96
C LEU A 508 7.98 -5.20 16.73
N LEU A 509 8.23 -6.50 16.74
CA LEU A 509 7.21 -7.55 16.67
C LEU A 509 7.17 -8.31 18.01
N PRO A 510 6.36 -7.87 18.98
CA PRO A 510 6.26 -8.55 20.27
C PRO A 510 5.39 -9.81 20.18
N VAL A 511 5.68 -10.79 21.04
CA VAL A 511 4.84 -11.99 21.20
C VAL A 511 4.22 -12.06 22.59
N THR A 512 3.29 -12.99 22.78
CA THR A 512 2.69 -13.29 24.07
C THR A 512 2.20 -14.72 24.13
N ASP A 513 1.96 -15.22 25.33
CA ASP A 513 1.36 -16.53 25.55
C ASP A 513 0.23 -16.48 26.60
N ASP A 514 -0.93 -17.04 26.27
CA ASP A 514 -2.11 -17.05 27.16
C ASP A 514 -2.19 -18.30 28.08
N GLY A 515 -1.14 -19.13 28.09
CA GLY A 515 -1.07 -20.44 28.72
C GLY A 515 -1.56 -21.59 27.83
N THR A 516 -2.16 -21.29 26.68
CA THR A 516 -2.69 -22.26 25.72
C THR A 516 -2.12 -22.04 24.32
N TYR A 517 -1.95 -20.79 23.91
CA TYR A 517 -1.43 -20.39 22.62
C TYR A 517 -0.40 -19.27 22.74
N SER A 518 0.65 -19.34 21.91
CA SER A 518 1.57 -18.22 21.67
C SER A 518 1.13 -17.46 20.41
N SER A 519 1.16 -16.12 20.47
CA SER A 519 0.64 -15.24 19.42
C SER A 519 1.49 -13.99 19.28
N CYS A 520 1.54 -13.41 18.08
CA CYS A 520 2.05 -12.06 17.88
C CYS A 520 1.10 -11.01 18.48
N LYS A 521 1.66 -9.85 18.83
CA LYS A 521 0.94 -8.62 19.17
C LYS A 521 1.09 -7.59 18.04
N THR A 522 0.30 -6.54 18.15
CA THR A 522 0.40 -5.35 17.30
C THR A 522 1.84 -4.83 17.22
N PRO A 523 2.38 -4.63 16.02
CA PRO A 523 3.74 -4.13 15.85
C PRO A 523 3.88 -2.69 16.36
N SER A 524 5.06 -2.35 16.86
CA SER A 524 5.44 -0.98 17.19
C SER A 524 6.53 -0.48 16.23
N PHE A 525 6.56 0.81 15.95
CA PHE A 525 7.46 1.43 14.97
C PHE A 525 8.30 2.55 15.61
N SER A 526 9.57 2.68 15.23
CA SER A 526 10.42 3.80 15.68
C SER A 526 10.29 5.06 14.82
N GLY A 527 9.88 4.88 13.56
CA GLY A 527 9.73 5.93 12.55
C GLY A 527 8.30 6.40 12.36
N GLU A 528 8.13 7.41 11.50
CA GLU A 528 6.81 7.84 11.01
C GLU A 528 6.33 6.83 9.96
N TYR A 529 5.11 6.32 10.10
CA TYR A 529 4.48 5.41 9.13
C TYR A 529 3.30 6.12 8.50
N ASP A 530 3.08 5.90 7.21
CA ASP A 530 1.95 6.52 6.54
C ASP A 530 0.67 5.75 6.87
N THR A 531 -0.35 6.47 7.31
CA THR A 531 -1.55 5.89 7.91
C THR A 531 -2.57 5.53 6.85
N GLY A 532 -2.32 4.44 6.14
CA GLY A 532 -3.33 3.59 5.54
C GLY A 532 -3.16 2.22 6.15
N PHE A 533 -4.19 1.68 6.78
CA PHE A 533 -4.17 0.29 7.23
C PHE A 533 -5.24 -0.48 6.48
N PHE A 534 -4.83 -1.57 5.85
CA PHE A 534 -5.80 -2.53 5.32
C PHE A 534 -6.38 -3.25 6.54
N GLU A 535 -7.65 -3.02 6.85
CA GLU A 535 -8.37 -3.77 7.88
C GLU A 535 -9.46 -4.61 7.23
N SER A 536 -9.25 -5.92 7.24
CA SER A 536 -10.32 -6.89 6.97
C SER A 536 -10.81 -7.49 8.30
N THR A 537 -11.77 -8.42 8.25
CA THR A 537 -12.20 -9.10 9.48
C THR A 537 -11.09 -9.89 10.17
N ASP A 538 -10.09 -10.32 9.40
CA ASP A 538 -9.10 -11.32 9.84
C ASP A 538 -7.65 -10.87 9.59
N SER A 539 -7.39 -9.64 9.15
CA SER A 539 -6.03 -9.16 8.90
C SER A 539 -5.90 -7.65 8.96
N THR A 540 -4.74 -7.19 9.46
CA THR A 540 -4.35 -5.77 9.53
C THR A 540 -3.00 -5.55 8.85
N GLY A 541 -2.94 -4.64 7.89
CA GLY A 541 -1.72 -4.30 7.15
C GLY A 541 -1.14 -2.92 7.51
N TYR A 542 0.18 -2.80 7.57
CA TYR A 542 0.93 -1.56 7.84
C TYR A 542 1.99 -1.33 6.77
N LEU A 543 2.19 -0.09 6.33
CA LEU A 543 3.24 0.27 5.36
C LEU A 543 4.15 1.36 5.95
N THR A 544 5.46 1.11 5.98
CA THR A 544 6.46 2.09 6.42
C THR A 544 6.82 3.05 5.29
N SER A 545 7.40 4.21 5.64
CA SER A 545 8.02 5.16 4.69
C SER A 545 9.13 4.54 3.84
N PHE A 546 9.84 3.52 4.35
CA PHE A 546 10.77 2.74 3.55
C PHE A 546 10.05 1.89 2.49
N GLY A 547 8.83 1.43 2.77
CA GLY A 547 8.05 0.54 1.93
C GLY A 547 8.00 -0.90 2.45
N SER A 548 8.44 -1.15 3.69
CA SER A 548 8.21 -2.44 4.35
C SER A 548 6.72 -2.58 4.65
N TYR A 549 6.12 -3.69 4.23
CA TYR A 549 4.72 -4.00 4.45
C TYR A 549 4.59 -5.12 5.46
N ILE A 550 3.92 -4.83 6.57
CA ILE A 550 3.71 -5.71 7.71
C ILE A 550 2.26 -6.17 7.69
N LEU A 551 2.03 -7.47 7.79
CA LEU A 551 0.70 -8.06 7.83
C LEU A 551 0.54 -8.84 9.14
N GLU A 552 -0.43 -8.45 9.95
CA GLU A 552 -0.97 -9.26 11.04
C GLU A 552 -2.11 -10.12 10.49
N ASP A 553 -1.97 -11.44 10.54
CA ASP A 553 -2.97 -12.41 10.12
C ASP A 553 -3.63 -13.05 11.35
N ALA A 554 -4.90 -12.71 11.58
CA ALA A 554 -5.76 -13.21 12.65
C ALA A 554 -6.81 -14.22 12.13
N SER A 555 -6.59 -14.82 10.96
CA SER A 555 -7.51 -15.82 10.39
C SER A 555 -7.62 -17.11 11.22
N ASP A 556 -6.60 -17.42 12.04
CA ASP A 556 -6.70 -18.40 13.11
C ASP A 556 -7.16 -17.70 14.39
N SER A 557 -8.37 -18.02 14.85
CA SER A 557 -8.93 -17.48 16.09
C SER A 557 -8.11 -17.72 17.36
N ASN A 558 -7.10 -18.60 17.31
CA ASN A 558 -6.24 -18.93 18.44
C ASN A 558 -4.90 -18.20 18.42
N GLN A 559 -4.39 -17.79 17.26
CA GLN A 559 -3.03 -17.26 17.10
C GLN A 559 -3.01 -16.20 15.99
N ILE A 560 -2.51 -15.02 16.32
CA ILE A 560 -2.16 -13.99 15.35
C ILE A 560 -0.72 -14.23 14.94
N LEU A 561 -0.46 -14.21 13.63
CA LEU A 561 0.88 -14.31 13.06
C LEU A 561 1.24 -13.02 12.33
N THR A 562 2.51 -12.66 12.33
CA THR A 562 2.98 -11.44 11.67
C THR A 562 4.03 -11.76 10.61
N SER A 563 3.88 -11.16 9.43
CA SER A 563 4.87 -11.22 8.36
C SER A 563 5.28 -9.83 7.90
N ILE A 564 6.56 -9.65 7.58
CA ILE A 564 7.12 -8.45 6.96
C ILE A 564 7.53 -8.81 5.53
N THR A 565 7.20 -7.94 4.59
CA THR A 565 7.75 -7.92 3.24
C THR A 565 8.47 -6.60 2.99
N TYR A 566 9.60 -6.62 2.31
CA TYR A 566 10.44 -5.43 2.11
C TYR A 566 11.17 -5.50 0.76
N ALA A 567 11.65 -4.36 0.28
CA ALA A 567 12.46 -4.25 -0.94
C ALA A 567 13.90 -3.86 -0.58
N GLU A 568 14.84 -3.98 -1.52
CA GLU A 568 16.25 -3.59 -1.29
C GLU A 568 16.46 -2.06 -1.28
N GLU A 569 15.48 -1.31 -1.78
CA GLU A 569 15.52 0.14 -1.91
C GLU A 569 14.18 0.74 -1.48
N GLN A 570 14.23 1.97 -0.94
CA GLN A 570 13.06 2.70 -0.46
C GLN A 570 12.02 2.89 -1.59
N ILE A 571 10.75 2.86 -1.22
CA ILE A 571 9.63 3.18 -2.11
C ILE A 571 9.68 4.65 -2.56
N TYR A 572 9.44 4.89 -3.85
CA TYR A 572 9.29 6.25 -4.38
C TYR A 572 8.41 6.29 -5.62
N ALA A 573 7.85 7.47 -5.86
CA ALA A 573 7.12 7.83 -7.06
C ALA A 573 7.91 8.81 -7.91
N GLU A 574 7.78 8.69 -9.23
CA GLU A 574 8.10 9.79 -10.14
C GLU A 574 6.81 10.51 -10.51
N ILE A 575 6.68 11.76 -10.03
CA ILE A 575 5.52 12.62 -10.27
C ILE A 575 5.93 13.70 -11.24
N TYR A 576 5.07 13.97 -12.22
CA TYR A 576 5.37 14.90 -13.30
C TYR A 576 4.35 16.03 -13.35
N ILE A 577 4.80 17.21 -13.77
CA ILE A 577 3.93 18.29 -14.23
C ILE A 577 4.16 18.47 -15.72
N SER A 578 3.11 18.38 -16.52
CA SER A 578 3.21 18.46 -17.97
C SER A 578 2.26 19.48 -18.58
N GLU A 579 2.66 20.05 -19.72
CA GLU A 579 1.81 20.98 -20.48
C GLU A 579 0.65 20.20 -21.14
N GLY A 580 -0.57 20.53 -20.71
CA GLY A 580 -1.82 19.97 -21.21
C GLY A 580 -2.28 20.71 -22.46
N VAL A 581 -1.89 20.23 -23.65
CA VAL A 581 -2.55 20.66 -24.88
C VAL A 581 -3.93 20.00 -24.91
N GLY A 582 -4.98 20.83 -24.87
CA GLY A 582 -6.38 20.41 -24.93
C GLY A 582 -6.64 19.32 -25.97
N ASP A 583 -7.47 18.36 -25.57
CA ASP A 583 -7.75 17.07 -26.22
C ASP A 583 -6.80 15.91 -25.88
N ARG A 584 -6.58 15.72 -24.57
CA ARG A 584 -6.37 14.39 -24.00
C ARG A 584 -7.56 14.01 -23.11
N GLU A 585 -8.75 13.82 -23.70
CA GLU A 585 -9.54 12.69 -23.17
C GLU A 585 -8.62 11.49 -23.31
N CYS A 586 -8.24 10.84 -22.19
CA CYS A 586 -7.50 9.60 -22.28
C CYS A 586 -8.36 8.64 -23.11
N LYS A 587 -7.96 8.46 -24.36
CA LYS A 587 -8.72 7.65 -25.30
C LYS A 587 -8.43 6.22 -24.95
N GLU A 588 -9.39 5.61 -24.24
CA GLU A 588 -9.28 4.22 -23.83
C GLU A 588 -8.87 3.36 -25.04
N SER A 589 -7.77 2.63 -24.88
CA SER A 589 -7.17 1.79 -25.93
C SER A 589 -7.13 0.37 -25.43
N TRP A 590 -8.20 -0.36 -25.65
CA TRP A 590 -8.37 -1.67 -25.07
C TRP A 590 -7.64 -2.77 -25.84
N THR A 591 -6.77 -3.50 -25.15
CA THR A 591 -6.27 -4.80 -25.60
C THR A 591 -7.04 -5.89 -24.89
N CYS A 592 -7.69 -6.76 -25.65
CA CYS A 592 -8.41 -7.89 -25.10
C CYS A 592 -7.74 -9.22 -25.44
N THR A 593 -7.81 -10.19 -24.52
CA THR A 593 -7.45 -11.57 -24.80
C THR A 593 -8.37 -12.17 -25.88
N SER A 594 -7.93 -13.29 -26.47
CA SER A 594 -8.82 -14.07 -27.33
C SER A 594 -10.02 -14.54 -26.52
N TRP A 595 -11.20 -14.57 -27.16
CA TRP A 595 -12.38 -15.15 -26.53
C TRP A 595 -12.10 -16.58 -26.07
N SER A 596 -12.55 -16.93 -24.87
CA SER A 596 -12.53 -18.30 -24.35
C SER A 596 -13.36 -19.24 -25.22
N ASP A 597 -13.18 -20.55 -24.98
CA ASP A 597 -14.04 -21.57 -25.53
C ASP A 597 -15.50 -21.34 -25.12
N CYS A 598 -16.42 -21.77 -25.98
CA CYS A 598 -17.83 -21.57 -25.72
C CYS A 598 -18.33 -22.51 -24.61
N ILE A 599 -18.73 -21.95 -23.47
CA ILE A 599 -19.32 -22.69 -22.34
C ILE A 599 -20.65 -22.03 -22.02
N ASP A 600 -21.74 -22.81 -21.99
CA ASP A 600 -23.10 -22.33 -21.76
C ASP A 600 -23.53 -21.15 -22.66
N ASP A 601 -23.24 -21.26 -23.97
CA ASP A 601 -23.58 -20.29 -25.01
C ASP A 601 -22.92 -18.90 -24.83
N LYS A 602 -21.91 -18.82 -23.95
CA LYS A 602 -21.13 -17.62 -23.69
C LYS A 602 -19.65 -17.92 -23.89
N LYS A 603 -18.96 -16.93 -24.43
CA LYS A 603 -17.51 -16.83 -24.39
C LYS A 603 -17.15 -15.54 -23.67
N THR A 604 -16.09 -15.58 -22.89
CA THR A 604 -15.59 -14.48 -22.07
C THR A 604 -14.20 -14.09 -22.56
N ARG A 605 -13.81 -12.83 -22.34
CA ARG A 605 -12.44 -12.36 -22.55
C ARG A 605 -12.13 -11.27 -21.54
N THR A 606 -10.85 -11.12 -21.22
CA THR A 606 -10.35 -10.05 -20.37
C THR A 606 -9.90 -8.92 -21.27
N CYS A 607 -10.28 -7.69 -20.95
CA CYS A 607 -9.82 -6.49 -21.65
C CYS A 607 -9.08 -5.61 -20.65
N SER A 608 -7.86 -5.22 -21.00
CA SER A 608 -7.04 -4.27 -20.26
C SER A 608 -6.94 -3.01 -21.11
N ASP A 609 -7.17 -1.86 -20.48
CA ASP A 609 -6.89 -0.59 -21.13
C ASP A 609 -5.38 -0.41 -21.20
N VAL A 610 -4.83 -0.33 -22.40
CA VAL A 610 -3.39 -0.14 -22.63
C VAL A 610 -2.94 1.26 -22.22
N ASN A 611 -3.88 2.19 -22.18
CA ASN A 611 -3.61 3.58 -21.82
C ASN A 611 -4.01 3.91 -20.38
N ASN A 612 -4.50 2.93 -19.60
CA ASN A 612 -4.89 3.07 -18.19
C ASN A 612 -5.75 4.32 -17.90
N CYS A 613 -6.76 4.59 -18.72
CA CYS A 613 -7.52 5.84 -18.68
C CYS A 613 -8.51 5.97 -17.50
N GLY A 614 -8.59 5.02 -16.57
CA GLY A 614 -9.50 5.04 -15.41
C GLY A 614 -11.01 5.02 -15.74
N THR A 615 -11.40 4.99 -17.01
CA THR A 615 -12.79 5.13 -17.48
C THR A 615 -13.27 3.87 -18.24
N THR A 616 -14.59 3.71 -18.41
CA THR A 616 -15.20 2.55 -19.11
C THR A 616 -16.12 2.93 -20.29
N LYS A 617 -16.06 4.18 -20.72
CA LYS A 617 -16.84 4.81 -21.80
C LYS A 617 -16.73 4.05 -23.13
N ASN A 618 -15.56 3.50 -23.47
CA ASN A 618 -15.27 2.77 -24.72
C ASN A 618 -14.86 1.30 -24.51
N LYS A 619 -15.02 0.75 -23.29
CA LYS A 619 -14.65 -0.64 -22.94
C LYS A 619 -15.34 -1.67 -23.84
N PRO A 620 -14.59 -2.50 -24.60
CA PRO A 620 -15.17 -3.57 -25.38
C PRO A 620 -15.83 -4.61 -24.48
N ALA A 621 -16.92 -5.21 -24.97
CA ALA A 621 -17.62 -6.26 -24.24
C ALA A 621 -16.65 -7.40 -23.84
N THR A 622 -16.70 -7.79 -22.56
CA THR A 622 -15.94 -8.90 -21.97
C THR A 622 -16.71 -10.23 -22.00
N MET A 623 -17.96 -10.19 -22.47
CA MET A 623 -18.84 -11.35 -22.63
C MET A 623 -19.60 -11.26 -23.96
N GLN A 624 -19.59 -12.34 -24.73
CA GLN A 624 -20.24 -12.43 -26.04
C GLN A 624 -20.84 -13.83 -26.22
N ARG A 625 -21.94 -13.95 -26.98
CA ARG A 625 -22.49 -15.24 -27.38
C ARG A 625 -21.80 -15.83 -28.62
N CYS A 626 -21.83 -17.15 -28.74
CA CYS A 626 -21.08 -17.87 -29.77
C CYS A 626 -21.84 -17.90 -31.12
N GLY A 627 -21.46 -17.02 -32.07
CA GLY A 627 -21.81 -17.14 -33.50
C GLY A 627 -23.20 -16.66 -33.94
N ASN A 628 -23.29 -16.17 -35.18
CA ASN A 628 -24.44 -15.43 -35.73
C ASN A 628 -25.62 -16.33 -36.14
N CYS A 629 -26.75 -16.19 -35.45
CA CYS A 629 -28.06 -16.70 -35.90
C CYS A 629 -29.04 -15.54 -35.99
N THR A 630 -29.55 -15.23 -37.19
CA THR A 630 -30.57 -14.19 -37.39
C THR A 630 -31.96 -14.79 -37.30
N SER A 631 -32.75 -14.32 -36.32
CA SER A 631 -34.10 -14.81 -36.03
C SER A 631 -35.09 -14.43 -37.14
N ASN A 632 -35.92 -15.39 -37.57
CA ASN A 632 -36.95 -15.23 -38.59
C ASN A 632 -38.32 -15.64 -38.03
N TRP A 633 -39.09 -14.66 -37.58
CA TRP A 633 -40.29 -14.86 -36.80
C TRP A 633 -41.54 -15.09 -37.64
N PHE A 634 -42.25 -16.19 -37.37
CA PHE A 634 -43.60 -16.45 -37.86
C PHE A 634 -44.62 -16.36 -36.73
N CYS A 635 -45.64 -15.52 -36.90
CA CYS A 635 -46.67 -15.31 -35.89
C CYS A 635 -48.05 -15.82 -36.34
N THR A 636 -48.79 -16.38 -35.38
CA THR A 636 -50.20 -16.74 -35.52
C THR A 636 -51.12 -15.51 -35.49
N ASN A 637 -52.38 -15.67 -35.90
CA ASN A 637 -53.39 -14.62 -35.75
C ASN A 637 -53.66 -14.33 -34.25
N TRP A 638 -54.07 -13.10 -33.95
CA TRP A 638 -54.45 -12.69 -32.59
C TRP A 638 -55.65 -13.49 -32.06
N SER A 639 -55.61 -13.86 -30.78
CA SER A 639 -56.70 -14.53 -30.08
C SER A 639 -57.90 -13.60 -29.90
N SER A 640 -59.04 -14.19 -29.52
CA SER A 640 -60.17 -13.47 -28.93
C SER A 640 -59.69 -12.60 -27.75
N CYS A 641 -60.38 -11.50 -27.50
CA CYS A 641 -60.05 -10.61 -26.39
C CYS A 641 -60.42 -11.23 -25.04
N ILE A 642 -59.46 -11.30 -24.12
CA ILE A 642 -59.68 -11.76 -22.74
C ILE A 642 -58.92 -10.82 -21.81
N ASN A 643 -59.57 -10.27 -20.78
CA ASN A 643 -59.00 -9.28 -19.86
C ASN A 643 -58.40 -8.03 -20.55
N ASN A 644 -59.08 -7.52 -21.57
CA ASN A 644 -58.62 -6.40 -22.40
C ASN A 644 -57.29 -6.66 -23.13
N GLU A 645 -56.87 -7.92 -23.27
CA GLU A 645 -55.70 -8.32 -24.05
C GLU A 645 -56.03 -9.41 -25.09
N GLN A 646 -55.46 -9.28 -26.29
CA GLN A 646 -55.39 -10.34 -27.29
C GLN A 646 -53.96 -10.87 -27.31
N LYS A 647 -53.81 -12.20 -27.42
CA LYS A 647 -52.50 -12.86 -27.46
C LYS A 647 -52.30 -13.61 -28.77
N ARG A 648 -51.07 -13.66 -29.26
CA ARG A 648 -50.66 -14.54 -30.37
C ARG A 648 -49.33 -15.20 -30.04
N ALA A 649 -49.04 -16.31 -30.68
CA ALA A 649 -47.73 -16.96 -30.59
C ALA A 649 -46.90 -16.68 -31.84
N CYS A 650 -45.64 -16.32 -31.63
CA CYS A 650 -44.60 -16.10 -32.62
C CYS A 650 -43.47 -17.10 -32.38
N THR A 651 -43.15 -17.89 -33.40
CA THR A 651 -42.08 -18.90 -33.36
C THR A 651 -41.00 -18.49 -34.34
N ASP A 652 -39.76 -18.48 -33.87
CA ASP A 652 -38.61 -18.30 -34.73
C ASP A 652 -38.39 -19.59 -35.53
N ILE A 653 -38.57 -19.51 -36.84
CA ILE A 653 -38.42 -20.65 -37.76
C ILE A 653 -36.95 -21.10 -37.80
N ASN A 654 -36.01 -20.19 -37.53
CA ASN A 654 -34.58 -20.51 -37.53
C ASN A 654 -34.10 -21.07 -36.19
N THR A 655 -34.97 -21.14 -35.17
CA THR A 655 -34.67 -21.70 -33.83
C THR A 655 -33.39 -21.12 -33.20
N CYS A 656 -33.15 -19.82 -33.37
CA CYS A 656 -31.94 -19.12 -32.93
C CYS A 656 -31.87 -18.85 -31.43
N GLY A 657 -32.97 -19.01 -30.68
CA GLY A 657 -32.97 -18.97 -29.21
C GLY A 657 -32.95 -17.58 -28.54
N PHE A 658 -32.97 -16.48 -29.29
CA PHE A 658 -32.99 -15.10 -28.75
C PHE A 658 -34.29 -14.35 -29.11
N SER A 659 -34.80 -13.46 -28.24
CA SER A 659 -36.05 -12.71 -28.42
C SER A 659 -35.90 -11.33 -29.08
N GLU A 660 -34.72 -11.03 -29.63
CA GLU A 660 -34.46 -9.75 -30.29
C GLU A 660 -35.28 -9.64 -31.60
N ASN A 661 -35.94 -8.49 -31.81
CA ASN A 661 -36.94 -8.26 -32.85
C ASN A 661 -38.14 -9.23 -32.86
N LYS A 662 -38.41 -9.95 -31.74
CA LYS A 662 -39.61 -10.78 -31.62
C LYS A 662 -40.87 -9.89 -31.71
N PRO A 663 -41.78 -10.14 -32.66
CA PRO A 663 -43.01 -9.34 -32.76
C PRO A 663 -43.85 -9.50 -31.49
N ILE A 664 -44.53 -8.42 -31.07
CA ILE A 664 -45.35 -8.45 -29.85
C ILE A 664 -46.39 -9.56 -29.91
N GLU A 665 -46.53 -10.25 -28.79
CA GLU A 665 -47.41 -11.41 -28.60
C GLU A 665 -48.62 -11.08 -27.72
N ILE A 666 -48.69 -9.88 -27.16
CA ILE A 666 -49.80 -9.37 -26.36
C ILE A 666 -50.11 -7.93 -26.81
N ARG A 667 -51.38 -7.62 -27.03
CA ARG A 667 -51.86 -6.26 -27.30
C ARG A 667 -53.18 -6.00 -26.60
N ASN A 668 -53.49 -4.73 -26.34
CA ASN A 668 -54.79 -4.35 -25.78
C ASN A 668 -55.93 -4.56 -26.79
N CYS A 669 -57.11 -4.91 -26.30
CA CYS A 669 -58.29 -5.09 -27.14
C CYS A 669 -58.87 -3.76 -27.60
N THR A 670 -59.56 -3.82 -28.73
CA THR A 670 -60.38 -2.71 -29.23
C THR A 670 -61.83 -2.88 -28.78
N SER A 671 -62.60 -1.80 -28.75
CA SER A 671 -63.94 -1.71 -28.14
C SER A 671 -65.01 -2.67 -28.69
N GLU A 672 -64.70 -3.49 -29.69
CA GLU A 672 -65.62 -4.43 -30.34
C GLU A 672 -65.50 -5.89 -29.83
N ASP A 673 -64.59 -6.21 -28.89
CA ASP A 673 -64.20 -7.61 -28.60
C ASP A 673 -64.69 -8.27 -27.27
N ILE A 674 -65.59 -7.68 -26.47
CA ILE A 674 -65.92 -8.23 -25.12
C ILE A 674 -67.08 -9.25 -25.14
N GLN A 675 -66.86 -10.48 -24.66
CA GLN A 675 -67.89 -11.43 -24.17
C GLN A 675 -67.40 -12.22 -22.92
N ILE A 676 -68.29 -12.46 -21.95
CA ILE A 676 -68.04 -12.90 -20.55
C ILE A 676 -68.14 -14.43 -20.37
N SER A 677 -67.39 -15.05 -19.44
CA SER A 677 -67.88 -16.19 -18.63
C SER A 677 -67.04 -16.48 -17.35
N ASP A 678 -67.74 -16.79 -16.25
CA ASP A 678 -67.28 -17.05 -14.88
C ASP A 678 -66.43 -18.34 -14.68
N ASN A 679 -65.63 -18.41 -13.59
CA ASN A 679 -65.31 -19.67 -12.89
C ASN A 679 -64.79 -19.47 -11.45
N VAL A 680 -65.31 -20.27 -10.51
CA VAL A 680 -64.97 -20.37 -9.08
C VAL A 680 -64.03 -21.57 -8.86
N SER A 681 -63.05 -21.47 -7.94
CA SER A 681 -62.19 -22.60 -7.55
C SER A 681 -62.32 -22.95 -6.06
N ILE A 682 -62.36 -24.26 -5.76
CA ILE A 682 -62.52 -24.82 -4.41
C ILE A 682 -61.21 -25.48 -3.97
N VAL A 683 -60.82 -25.31 -2.70
CA VAL A 683 -59.63 -25.94 -2.08
C VAL A 683 -60.02 -26.65 -0.78
N TYR A 684 -59.41 -27.79 -0.47
CA TYR A 684 -59.65 -28.55 0.77
C TYR A 684 -58.45 -28.48 1.72
N ILE A 685 -58.69 -28.24 3.01
CA ILE A 685 -57.64 -28.24 4.07
C ILE A 685 -58.10 -29.16 5.21
N LYS A 686 -57.28 -30.16 5.56
CA LYS A 686 -57.59 -31.23 6.55
C LYS A 686 -58.97 -31.87 6.30
N ASP A 687 -59.23 -32.25 5.04
CA ASP A 687 -60.49 -32.85 4.57
C ASP A 687 -61.75 -31.98 4.71
N LYS A 688 -61.61 -30.65 4.87
CA LYS A 688 -62.74 -29.71 4.82
C LYS A 688 -62.64 -28.73 3.66
N GLU A 689 -63.77 -28.53 2.99
CA GLU A 689 -63.94 -27.70 1.79
C GLU A 689 -63.94 -26.21 2.11
N VAL A 690 -63.14 -25.43 1.38
CA VAL A 690 -63.06 -23.97 1.43
C VAL A 690 -63.23 -23.43 0.01
N SER A 691 -64.30 -22.65 -0.21
CA SER A 691 -64.57 -21.96 -1.48
C SER A 691 -63.92 -20.58 -1.49
N VAL A 692 -63.15 -20.27 -2.54
CA VAL A 692 -62.54 -18.95 -2.74
C VAL A 692 -63.10 -18.34 -4.02
N GLU A 693 -63.77 -17.20 -3.88
CA GLU A 693 -64.29 -16.43 -5.01
C GLU A 693 -63.38 -15.22 -5.25
N ARG A 694 -62.97 -15.03 -6.51
CA ARG A 694 -62.14 -13.89 -6.93
C ARG A 694 -63.04 -12.77 -7.43
N ASN A 695 -62.80 -11.54 -6.97
CA ASN A 695 -63.43 -10.34 -7.54
C ASN A 695 -62.35 -9.42 -8.14
N THR A 696 -62.68 -8.74 -9.24
CA THR A 696 -61.77 -8.12 -10.21
C THR A 696 -61.15 -6.78 -9.78
N ASN A 697 -60.98 -6.53 -8.47
CA ASN A 697 -60.27 -5.36 -7.94
C ASN A 697 -59.15 -5.72 -6.93
N GLY A 698 -58.64 -6.96 -6.95
CA GLY A 698 -57.45 -7.36 -6.17
C GLY A 698 -57.69 -7.79 -4.72
N VAL A 699 -58.93 -7.84 -4.22
CA VAL A 699 -59.26 -8.32 -2.86
C VAL A 699 -59.87 -9.72 -2.93
N ASN A 700 -59.31 -10.67 -2.17
CA ASN A 700 -59.87 -12.02 -2.05
C ASN A 700 -60.82 -12.11 -0.84
N ILE A 701 -61.92 -12.87 -0.98
CA ILE A 701 -62.82 -13.21 0.13
C ILE A 701 -62.72 -14.71 0.39
N ILE A 702 -62.32 -15.09 1.61
CA ILE A 702 -62.22 -16.49 2.04
C ILE A 702 -63.36 -16.76 3.03
N SER A 703 -64.21 -17.74 2.75
CA SER A 703 -65.27 -18.16 3.67
C SER A 703 -64.92 -19.48 4.35
N VAL A 704 -64.80 -19.46 5.69
CA VAL A 704 -64.52 -20.66 6.48
C VAL A 704 -65.65 -20.86 7.48
N GLN A 705 -66.40 -21.94 7.34
CA GLN A 705 -67.55 -22.30 8.20
C GLN A 705 -68.56 -21.15 8.39
N GLY A 706 -68.85 -20.39 7.34
CA GLY A 706 -69.87 -19.33 7.34
C GLY A 706 -69.41 -17.97 7.89
N ARG A 707 -68.11 -17.78 8.16
CA ARG A 707 -67.53 -16.44 8.40
C ARG A 707 -66.62 -16.05 7.23
N ASN A 708 -66.79 -14.83 6.72
CA ASN A 708 -66.05 -14.29 5.59
C ASN A 708 -64.90 -13.38 6.06
N ILE A 709 -63.69 -13.62 5.56
CA ILE A 709 -62.50 -12.79 5.82
C ILE A 709 -62.00 -12.23 4.48
N LYS A 710 -61.66 -10.93 4.43
CA LYS A 710 -61.11 -10.26 3.26
C LYS A 710 -59.61 -10.03 3.44
N THR A 711 -58.78 -10.48 2.50
CA THR A 711 -57.32 -10.27 2.56
C THR A 711 -56.69 -10.20 1.17
N TYR A 712 -55.54 -9.52 1.08
CA TYR A 712 -54.60 -9.63 -0.05
C TYR A 712 -53.71 -10.85 0.18
N LEU A 713 -53.32 -11.57 -0.87
CA LEU A 713 -52.55 -12.81 -0.75
C LEU A 713 -51.43 -12.76 -1.79
N GLU A 714 -50.19 -12.76 -1.30
CA GLU A 714 -48.98 -12.75 -2.11
C GLU A 714 -48.14 -13.96 -1.65
N ILE A 715 -47.76 -14.83 -2.60
CA ILE A 715 -46.96 -16.04 -2.32
C ILE A 715 -45.60 -15.79 -2.96
N ILE A 716 -44.54 -15.78 -2.13
CA ILE A 716 -43.16 -15.56 -2.54
C ILE A 716 -42.41 -16.89 -2.35
N GLU A 717 -41.71 -17.35 -3.36
CA GLU A 717 -40.90 -18.57 -3.29
C GLU A 717 -39.55 -18.32 -2.58
N GLU A 718 -39.09 -19.35 -1.87
CA GLU A 718 -37.88 -19.45 -1.03
C GLU A 718 -37.98 -18.98 0.43
N SER A 719 -38.71 -19.77 1.21
CA SER A 719 -38.44 -19.94 2.65
C SER A 719 -38.93 -21.33 3.09
N ASP A 720 -38.19 -22.00 3.97
CA ASP A 720 -38.60 -23.29 4.57
C ASP A 720 -39.81 -23.17 5.53
N LYS A 721 -40.48 -22.01 5.57
CA LYS A 721 -41.71 -21.74 6.30
C LYS A 721 -42.66 -20.88 5.47
N VAL A 722 -43.95 -21.22 5.45
CA VAL A 722 -45.00 -20.36 4.88
C VAL A 722 -45.46 -19.36 5.95
N TYR A 723 -45.40 -18.07 5.65
CA TYR A 723 -45.91 -17.00 6.51
C TYR A 723 -47.21 -16.42 5.94
N ILE A 724 -48.23 -16.21 6.78
CA ILE A 724 -49.44 -15.46 6.41
C ILE A 724 -49.46 -14.18 7.23
N ILE A 725 -49.29 -13.04 6.55
CA ILE A 725 -49.46 -11.73 7.19
C ILE A 725 -50.91 -11.30 6.97
N THR A 726 -51.62 -11.04 8.06
CA THR A 726 -52.95 -10.43 8.01
C THR A 726 -52.85 -8.98 8.48
N SER A 727 -53.77 -8.13 8.05
CA SER A 727 -53.80 -6.71 8.43
C SER A 727 -54.04 -6.46 9.93
N GLU A 728 -54.23 -7.50 10.75
CA GLU A 728 -54.46 -7.40 12.19
C GLU A 728 -53.52 -8.35 12.98
N GLY A 729 -52.21 -8.09 12.93
CA GLY A 729 -51.23 -8.68 13.86
C GLY A 729 -50.89 -10.16 13.64
N ASN A 730 -49.60 -10.47 13.80
CA ASN A 730 -48.99 -11.76 13.47
C ASN A 730 -49.56 -12.90 14.34
N LYS A 731 -50.12 -13.94 13.73
CA LYS A 731 -50.29 -15.26 14.35
C LYS A 731 -49.55 -16.32 13.54
N GLU A 732 -48.51 -16.91 14.14
CA GLU A 732 -47.72 -17.98 13.54
C GLU A 732 -48.48 -19.31 13.56
N ILE A 733 -48.47 -20.03 12.43
CA ILE A 733 -48.71 -21.48 12.41
C ILE A 733 -47.54 -22.12 11.64
N LYS A 734 -46.73 -22.90 12.35
CA LYS A 734 -45.56 -23.59 11.80
C LYS A 734 -46.01 -24.94 11.23
N ILE A 735 -45.74 -25.19 9.95
CA ILE A 735 -45.91 -26.51 9.33
C ILE A 735 -44.51 -27.00 8.94
N LEU A 736 -44.11 -28.19 9.42
CA LEU A 736 -42.80 -28.78 9.15
C LEU A 736 -42.82 -29.55 7.81
N PRO A 737 -41.70 -29.61 7.06
CA PRO A 737 -41.67 -29.99 5.65
C PRO A 737 -41.64 -31.52 5.42
N CYS A 738 -42.62 -32.26 5.95
CA CYS A 738 -42.76 -33.69 5.66
C CYS A 738 -44.16 -34.13 5.18
N GLU A 739 -45.11 -33.23 4.93
CA GLU A 739 -46.51 -33.64 4.69
C GLU A 739 -47.29 -32.91 3.55
N ALA A 740 -46.62 -32.39 2.52
CA ALA A 740 -47.35 -31.86 1.34
C ALA A 740 -46.93 -32.56 0.04
N ILE A 741 -47.80 -33.45 -0.48
CA ILE A 741 -47.66 -34.07 -1.80
C ILE A 741 -48.60 -33.35 -2.77
N PHE A 742 -48.05 -32.53 -3.67
CA PHE A 742 -48.81 -32.05 -4.83
C PHE A 742 -48.79 -33.11 -5.93
N LYS A 743 -49.96 -33.70 -6.22
CA LYS A 743 -50.19 -34.48 -7.46
C LYS A 743 -51.08 -33.68 -8.39
N ALA A 744 -50.49 -33.02 -9.38
CA ALA A 744 -51.26 -32.58 -10.54
C ALA A 744 -51.61 -33.82 -11.39
N LYS A 745 -52.90 -34.08 -11.60
CA LYS A 745 -53.41 -35.06 -12.57
C LYS A 745 -53.89 -34.27 -13.79
N LYS A 746 -53.38 -34.67 -14.96
CA LYS A 746 -53.58 -34.15 -16.33
C LYS A 746 -54.76 -33.22 -16.57
#